data_AF-A0A5N7BAU0-F1
#
_entry.id   AF-A0A5N7BAU0-F1
#
_cell.length_a   1.000
_cell.length_b   1.000
_cell.length_c   1.000
_cell.angle_alpha   90.00
_cell.angle_beta   90.00
_cell.angle_gamma   90.00
#
_symmetry.space_group_name_H-M   'P 1'
#
loop_
_entity.id
_entity.type
_entity.pdbx_description
1 polymer ?
#
loop_
_entity_poly.entity_id
_entity_poly.type
_entity_poly.pdbx_seq_one_letter_code
_entity_poly.pdbx_strand_id
1 'polypeptide(L)'
;MTAGIHDLPEKYDDLPNKRQYWPAAAGSPEEGLGMLRILTPEIVADAARTQIQTGLRVCLNWDLEQLDAPGFRRKTFEHRIKWVSPGIAFDDEYHFNPQQSSQWDGFRHHNAPAPTAQDQARRVFYGGTTAEEIQDSTSSRIGIGYWAKKGIAGRGVLIDYLSWAEKKGITVNGLSQHVVPLDDVLAIAHECNIEFQRGDIFFLRVGLTQTWNAMSATQKEEYSQQLIPKHAGLEQSENVLRFIWDNHFAAVASDAISFEVFPPLSPEFDLHHHLLAGWGLPIGEMFDLEELAQTCKQLGRWTFFISSSPLNCAKGVSSPPNYKIRDLLPGVSSIMTWKTLALVLAFINLKNLPLVWHLRILHHLLWNIRRKPGDPHFPRGTALVTHTGKPTHPVFVPYAITSRTPIMETDYNFHKSNSTYFSDLDISRTALVTRLYTPGLRIVSKELDVELREAARREGKRPPAHKNMYVALGSVFCSFKREIKPFELYEIESKVVAWDHKWMYVLSFFLRPAKAGEKRSLFATAVSKYVVKKGRLTVAPERVLRASGFLPERPEGDVPVIDSSAEGSGVGTPAGEGITATVGVDGALVREVLKISESDIPEETKLEEEKKANAESWSVGEWNWDMIEEERQRGLEVMEGYMNMDAKLHEEWER
;
A
#
# COMPACT_ATOMS: atom_id res chain seq x y z
N MET A 1 30.72 17.60 28.65
CA MET A 1 31.45 16.90 27.57
C MET A 1 31.07 15.43 27.70
N THR A 2 30.03 15.01 26.99
CA THR A 2 29.58 13.60 26.96
C THR A 2 30.53 12.85 26.04
N ALA A 3 31.37 11.97 26.60
CA ALA A 3 32.28 11.13 25.82
C ALA A 3 31.45 10.35 24.79
N GLY A 4 31.66 10.66 23.51
CA GLY A 4 30.98 9.99 22.42
C GLY A 4 31.57 8.59 22.23
N ILE A 5 30.92 7.77 21.40
CA ILE A 5 31.49 6.51 20.88
C ILE A 5 32.92 6.70 20.34
N HIS A 6 33.27 7.92 19.91
CA HIS A 6 34.58 8.31 19.39
C HIS A 6 35.72 8.31 20.43
N ASP A 7 35.42 8.32 21.75
CA ASP A 7 36.42 8.47 22.81
C ASP A 7 36.70 7.14 23.58
N LEU A 8 36.54 5.98 22.93
CA LEU A 8 36.89 4.70 23.54
C LEU A 8 38.43 4.56 23.67
N PRO A 9 38.95 4.14 24.84
CA PRO A 9 40.35 3.75 25.00
C PRO A 9 40.76 2.76 23.90
N GLU A 10 41.83 3.08 23.18
CA GLU A 10 42.23 2.35 21.98
C GLU A 10 42.68 0.93 22.32
N LYS A 11 43.44 0.79 23.41
CA LYS A 11 43.94 -0.49 23.91
C LYS A 11 43.45 -0.79 25.32
N TYR A 12 43.48 -2.07 25.67
CA TYR A 12 43.13 -2.58 26.99
C TYR A 12 43.99 -1.96 28.10
N ASP A 13 45.27 -1.67 27.81
CA ASP A 13 46.15 -1.01 28.79
C ASP A 13 45.83 0.47 28.99
N ASP A 14 45.07 1.08 28.07
CA ASP A 14 44.61 2.47 28.20
C ASP A 14 43.35 2.58 29.08
N LEU A 15 42.78 1.45 29.51
CA LEU A 15 41.62 1.43 30.39
C LEU A 15 41.98 2.01 31.77
N PRO A 16 41.25 3.02 32.27
CA PRO A 16 41.47 3.55 33.61
C PRO A 16 41.20 2.50 34.70
N ASN A 17 40.30 1.55 34.41
CA ASN A 17 40.05 0.37 35.22
C ASN A 17 39.82 -0.82 34.29
N LYS A 18 40.76 -1.77 34.31
CA LYS A 18 40.71 -2.99 33.48
C LYS A 18 39.45 -3.83 33.68
N ARG A 19 38.81 -3.76 34.85
CA ARG A 19 37.61 -4.54 35.18
C ARG A 19 36.30 -3.82 34.83
N GLN A 20 36.32 -2.49 34.69
CA GLN A 20 35.09 -1.69 34.57
C GLN A 20 35.30 -0.44 33.72
N TYR A 21 34.44 -0.25 32.71
CA TYR A 21 34.43 0.95 31.89
C TYR A 21 33.01 1.35 31.52
N TRP A 22 32.50 2.40 32.18
CA TRP A 22 31.12 2.89 32.04
C TRP A 22 31.10 4.35 31.54
N PRO A 23 31.22 4.57 30.23
CA PRO A 23 31.40 5.92 29.68
C PRO A 23 30.09 6.72 29.58
N ALA A 24 28.95 6.05 29.62
CA ALA A 24 27.64 6.67 29.48
C ALA A 24 27.04 7.06 30.84
N ALA A 25 26.23 8.12 30.84
CA ALA A 25 25.56 8.57 32.05
C ALA A 25 24.50 7.54 32.52
N ALA A 26 24.37 7.37 33.83
CA ALA A 26 23.35 6.51 34.42
C ALA A 26 21.94 6.87 33.94
N GLY A 27 21.17 5.86 33.52
CA GLY A 27 19.81 6.00 33.00
C GLY A 27 19.71 6.48 31.54
N SER A 28 20.83 6.74 30.87
CA SER A 28 20.82 7.17 29.45
C SER A 28 20.54 6.01 28.49
N PRO A 29 19.98 6.28 27.30
CA PRO A 29 19.89 5.29 26.23
C PRO A 29 21.24 4.65 25.86
N GLU A 30 22.32 5.43 25.91
CA GLU A 30 23.68 4.98 25.62
C GLU A 30 24.21 4.00 26.67
N GLU A 31 23.86 4.19 27.96
CA GLU A 31 24.10 3.19 29.00
C GLU A 31 23.33 1.91 28.68
N GLY A 32 22.07 2.02 28.30
CA GLY A 32 21.25 0.88 27.91
C GLY A 32 21.83 0.04 26.76
N LEU A 33 22.58 0.65 25.84
CA LEU A 33 23.19 -0.04 24.70
C LEU A 33 24.55 -0.68 25.02
N GLY A 34 25.25 -0.23 26.06
CA GLY A 34 26.62 -0.72 26.33
C GLY A 34 27.51 -0.55 25.08
N MET A 35 28.29 -1.57 24.73
CA MET A 35 29.19 -1.58 23.57
C MET A 35 28.48 -1.65 22.22
N LEU A 36 27.18 -1.98 22.16
CA LEU A 36 26.40 -1.92 20.92
C LEU A 36 26.34 -0.50 20.34
N ARG A 37 26.63 0.52 21.14
CA ARG A 37 26.83 1.90 20.67
C ARG A 37 27.90 2.02 19.57
N ILE A 38 28.86 1.10 19.50
CA ILE A 38 29.89 1.07 18.45
C ILE A 38 29.27 0.83 17.07
N LEU A 39 28.12 0.16 16.99
CA LEU A 39 27.36 -0.08 15.76
C LEU A 39 26.68 1.22 15.29
N THR A 40 27.50 2.18 14.88
CA THR A 40 27.09 3.45 14.28
C THR A 40 26.42 3.22 12.93
N PRO A 41 25.55 4.15 12.47
CA PRO A 41 24.94 4.05 11.14
C PRO A 41 25.96 3.77 10.02
N GLU A 42 27.14 4.38 10.10
CA GLU A 42 28.22 4.23 9.13
C GLU A 42 28.79 2.80 9.14
N ILE A 43 29.09 2.24 10.32
CA ILE A 43 29.62 0.87 10.47
C ILE A 43 28.58 -0.16 10.02
N VAL A 44 27.30 0.03 10.38
CA VAL A 44 26.23 -0.89 9.97
C VAL A 44 25.99 -0.82 8.46
N ALA A 45 25.99 0.37 7.88
CA ALA A 45 25.85 0.55 6.43
C ALA A 45 27.03 -0.08 5.67
N ASP A 46 28.26 0.09 6.18
CA ASP A 46 29.44 -0.53 5.58
C ASP A 46 29.39 -2.06 5.66
N ALA A 47 29.03 -2.62 6.81
CA ALA A 47 28.82 -4.06 6.96
C ALA A 47 27.76 -4.59 5.97
N ALA A 48 26.63 -3.90 5.83
CA ALA A 48 25.60 -4.29 4.86
C ALA A 48 26.13 -4.26 3.42
N ARG A 49 26.81 -3.18 3.05
CA ARG A 49 27.37 -2.96 1.70
C ARG A 49 28.45 -3.98 1.35
N THR A 50 29.33 -4.30 2.28
CA THR A 50 30.50 -5.16 2.04
C THR A 50 30.18 -6.64 2.20
N GLN A 51 29.25 -7.01 3.10
CA GLN A 51 29.04 -8.42 3.41
C GLN A 51 27.86 -9.05 2.65
N ILE A 52 26.80 -8.31 2.32
CA ILE A 52 25.63 -8.81 1.59
C ILE A 52 25.92 -8.85 0.08
N GLN A 53 26.56 -9.94 -0.37
CA GLN A 53 26.96 -10.12 -1.78
C GLN A 53 26.11 -11.16 -2.54
N THR A 54 25.66 -12.22 -1.86
CA THR A 54 25.00 -13.38 -2.51
C THR A 54 23.51 -13.46 -2.24
N GLY A 55 23.02 -12.79 -1.19
CA GLY A 55 21.64 -12.92 -0.71
C GLY A 55 21.33 -14.26 -0.01
N LEU A 56 22.31 -15.14 0.18
CA LEU A 56 22.17 -16.35 1.00
C LEU A 56 21.84 -15.96 2.45
N ARG A 57 20.99 -16.75 3.09
CA ARG A 57 20.51 -16.51 4.46
C ARG A 57 20.66 -17.79 5.26
N VAL A 58 21.32 -17.69 6.40
CA VAL A 58 21.51 -18.79 7.35
C VAL A 58 20.84 -18.39 8.66
N CYS A 59 20.02 -19.29 9.22
CA CYS A 59 19.44 -19.07 10.54
C CYS A 59 20.46 -19.49 11.60
N LEU A 60 20.72 -18.62 12.57
CA LEU A 60 21.62 -18.94 13.69
C LEU A 60 20.89 -19.23 15.00
N ASN A 61 19.55 -19.26 14.96
CA ASN A 61 18.78 -19.76 16.08
C ASN A 61 18.84 -21.28 16.04
N TRP A 62 19.21 -21.87 17.16
CA TRP A 62 18.93 -23.25 17.47
C TRP A 62 17.43 -23.43 17.71
N ASP A 63 16.99 -24.68 17.70
CA ASP A 63 15.59 -25.01 17.93
C ASP A 63 15.17 -24.59 19.36
N LEU A 64 13.98 -23.97 19.48
CA LEU A 64 13.49 -23.43 20.75
C LEU A 64 13.21 -24.51 21.80
N GLU A 65 12.98 -25.76 21.38
CA GLU A 65 12.84 -26.89 22.30
C GLU A 65 14.20 -27.29 22.89
N GLN A 66 15.31 -27.00 22.22
CA GLN A 66 16.65 -27.18 22.80
C GLN A 66 16.94 -26.02 23.76
N LEU A 67 17.61 -26.23 24.88
CA LEU A 67 18.18 -27.46 25.40
C LEU A 67 17.16 -28.25 26.25
N ASP A 68 16.80 -29.49 25.86
CA ASP A 68 15.85 -30.36 26.58
C ASP A 68 16.45 -31.76 26.92
N ALA A 69 16.58 -32.15 28.20
CA ALA A 69 16.16 -31.45 29.43
C ALA A 69 17.07 -30.24 29.79
N PRO A 70 16.50 -29.14 30.32
CA PRO A 70 17.25 -27.92 30.61
C PRO A 70 18.20 -28.05 31.80
N GLY A 71 19.42 -27.52 31.65
CA GLY A 71 20.36 -27.36 32.77
C GLY A 71 19.93 -26.27 33.78
N PHE A 72 20.70 -26.13 34.86
CA PHE A 72 20.55 -25.05 35.87
C PHE A 72 19.17 -24.95 36.53
N ARG A 73 18.41 -26.04 36.59
CA ARG A 73 17.02 -26.07 37.12
C ARG A 73 16.09 -25.05 36.43
N ARG A 74 16.38 -24.68 35.17
CA ARG A 74 15.49 -23.84 34.37
C ARG A 74 14.21 -24.63 34.08
N LYS A 75 13.08 -23.93 33.97
CA LYS A 75 11.82 -24.57 33.60
C LYS A 75 11.88 -24.99 32.13
N THR A 76 11.42 -26.21 31.83
CA THR A 76 11.29 -26.73 30.47
C THR A 76 10.41 -25.83 29.60
N PHE A 77 10.72 -25.82 28.31
CA PHE A 77 9.93 -25.17 27.27
C PHE A 77 8.55 -25.82 27.18
N GLU A 78 7.49 -25.00 27.14
CA GLU A 78 6.12 -25.46 26.94
C GLU A 78 5.53 -24.71 25.74
N HIS A 79 5.05 -25.46 24.75
CA HIS A 79 4.28 -24.95 23.60
C HIS A 79 2.88 -25.54 23.61
N ARG A 80 1.88 -24.67 23.46
CA ARG A 80 0.48 -25.05 23.45
C ARG A 80 -0.24 -24.41 22.27
N ILE A 81 -0.76 -25.25 21.39
CA ILE A 81 -1.64 -24.85 20.29
C ILE A 81 -3.09 -24.87 20.80
N LYS A 82 -3.84 -23.80 20.58
CA LYS A 82 -5.26 -23.67 20.96
C LYS A 82 -6.10 -23.18 19.79
N TRP A 83 -7.34 -23.65 19.72
CA TRP A 83 -8.30 -23.09 18.78
C TRP A 83 -8.67 -21.66 19.19
N VAL A 84 -8.63 -20.74 18.23
CA VAL A 84 -9.32 -19.44 18.32
C VAL A 84 -10.78 -19.62 17.94
N SER A 85 -11.00 -20.36 16.85
CA SER A 85 -12.32 -20.74 16.35
C SER A 85 -12.24 -22.14 15.75
N PRO A 86 -12.92 -23.15 16.35
CA PRO A 86 -12.85 -24.54 15.90
C PRO A 86 -13.15 -24.71 14.41
N GLY A 87 -12.22 -25.36 13.70
CA GLY A 87 -12.30 -25.57 12.25
C GLY A 87 -11.86 -24.38 11.38
N ILE A 88 -11.48 -23.24 11.98
CA ILE A 88 -11.13 -22.01 11.25
C ILE A 88 -9.70 -21.53 11.55
N ALA A 89 -9.32 -21.41 12.83
CA ALA A 89 -8.06 -20.77 13.20
C ALA A 89 -7.47 -21.25 14.54
N PHE A 90 -6.14 -21.30 14.61
CA PHE A 90 -5.34 -21.63 15.80
C PHE A 90 -4.48 -20.45 16.25
N ASP A 91 -4.23 -20.38 17.56
CA ASP A 91 -3.24 -19.55 18.23
C ASP A 91 -2.27 -20.46 18.99
N ASP A 92 -1.06 -19.97 19.24
CA ASP A 92 -0.05 -20.66 20.04
C ASP A 92 0.32 -19.86 21.29
N GLU A 93 0.57 -20.57 22.40
CA GLU A 93 1.14 -20.03 23.63
C GLU A 93 2.51 -20.67 23.87
N TYR A 94 3.51 -19.83 24.14
CA TYR A 94 4.87 -20.26 24.48
C TYR A 94 5.19 -19.84 25.91
N HIS A 95 5.65 -20.78 26.73
CA HIS A 95 6.20 -20.52 28.04
C HIS A 95 7.63 -21.07 28.10
N PHE A 96 8.61 -20.18 28.14
CA PHE A 96 10.01 -20.58 28.06
C PHE A 96 10.90 -19.66 28.89
N ASN A 97 12.07 -20.17 29.25
CA ASN A 97 13.15 -19.39 29.83
C ASN A 97 14.03 -18.87 28.67
N PRO A 98 14.17 -17.54 28.48
CA PRO A 98 14.99 -16.97 27.41
C PRO A 98 16.46 -17.36 27.41
N GLN A 99 16.95 -17.98 28.49
CA GLN A 99 18.29 -18.53 28.62
C GLN A 99 18.37 -20.05 28.38
N GLN A 100 17.37 -20.67 27.75
CA GLN A 100 17.37 -22.13 27.55
C GLN A 100 17.89 -22.57 26.17
N SER A 101 17.74 -21.72 25.16
CA SER A 101 18.15 -21.97 23.76
C SER A 101 19.11 -20.86 23.33
N SER A 102 19.34 -20.69 22.02
CA SER A 102 20.09 -19.54 21.50
C SER A 102 19.62 -18.25 22.15
N GLN A 103 20.54 -17.45 22.65
CA GLN A 103 20.23 -16.30 23.50
C GLN A 103 21.26 -15.19 23.39
N TRP A 104 20.84 -13.98 23.77
CA TRP A 104 21.70 -12.87 24.17
C TRP A 104 21.51 -12.58 25.64
N ASP A 105 22.60 -12.57 26.40
CA ASP A 105 22.61 -12.17 27.80
C ASP A 105 22.72 -10.66 27.93
N GLY A 106 21.69 -10.09 28.57
CA GLY A 106 21.60 -8.68 28.89
C GLY A 106 22.47 -8.29 30.08
N PHE A 107 22.70 -7.00 30.25
CA PHE A 107 23.53 -6.48 31.35
C PHE A 107 22.93 -6.68 32.75
N ARG A 108 21.67 -7.12 32.83
CA ARG A 108 21.00 -7.52 34.08
C ARG A 108 21.27 -8.98 34.46
N HIS A 109 21.92 -9.76 33.59
CA HIS A 109 22.07 -11.21 33.76
C HIS A 109 23.09 -11.58 34.84
N HIS A 110 24.26 -10.95 34.81
CA HIS A 110 25.37 -11.27 35.68
C HIS A 110 25.95 -10.00 36.32
N ASN A 111 26.27 -10.05 37.61
CA ASN A 111 26.94 -8.96 38.33
C ASN A 111 28.45 -9.17 38.35
N ALA A 112 29.22 -8.17 38.77
CA ALA A 112 30.65 -8.30 39.09
C ALA A 112 30.96 -7.77 40.50
N PRO A 113 32.05 -8.25 41.13
CA PRO A 113 32.57 -7.64 42.36
C PRO A 113 32.92 -6.16 42.15
N ALA A 114 32.43 -5.30 43.04
CA ALA A 114 32.72 -3.87 43.06
C ALA A 114 32.89 -3.39 44.50
N PRO A 115 33.95 -3.87 45.20
CA PRO A 115 34.17 -3.58 46.61
C PRO A 115 34.36 -2.08 46.83
N THR A 116 33.86 -1.60 47.96
CA THR A 116 34.07 -0.24 48.47
C THR A 116 34.79 -0.31 49.81
N ALA A 117 35.30 0.82 50.31
CA ALA A 117 35.91 0.85 51.65
C ALA A 117 34.93 0.40 52.75
N GLN A 118 33.62 0.59 52.54
CA GLN A 118 32.55 0.26 53.48
C GLN A 118 31.98 -1.15 53.30
N ASP A 119 32.04 -1.71 52.08
CA ASP A 119 31.51 -3.03 51.76
C ASP A 119 32.41 -3.74 50.74
N GLN A 120 33.21 -4.68 51.24
CA GLN A 120 34.13 -5.49 50.44
C GLN A 120 33.42 -6.61 49.67
N ALA A 121 32.19 -6.97 50.06
CA ALA A 121 31.40 -8.01 49.40
C ALA A 121 30.46 -7.45 48.32
N ARG A 122 30.40 -6.13 48.18
CA ARG A 122 29.53 -5.43 47.23
C ARG A 122 29.68 -5.98 45.81
N ARG A 123 28.52 -6.25 45.18
CA ARG A 123 28.40 -6.63 43.78
C ARG A 123 27.43 -5.69 43.07
N VAL A 124 27.75 -5.35 41.83
CA VAL A 124 26.92 -4.48 40.99
C VAL A 124 26.85 -5.02 39.56
N PHE A 125 25.79 -4.65 38.85
CA PHE A 125 25.64 -4.90 37.43
C PHE A 125 26.23 -3.73 36.63
N TYR A 126 26.10 -3.76 35.30
CA TYR A 126 26.61 -2.72 34.42
C TYR A 126 26.15 -1.31 34.83
N GLY A 127 27.03 -0.32 34.71
CA GLY A 127 26.76 1.07 35.10
C GLY A 127 26.60 1.26 36.62
N GLY A 128 27.01 0.28 37.43
CA GLY A 128 26.84 0.30 38.88
C GLY A 128 25.40 0.02 39.35
N THR A 129 24.55 -0.51 38.46
CA THR A 129 23.14 -0.83 38.76
C THR A 129 23.06 -1.89 39.87
N THR A 130 22.16 -1.72 40.84
CA THR A 130 22.00 -2.65 41.96
C THR A 130 20.94 -3.73 41.70
N ALA A 131 20.93 -4.77 42.53
CA ALA A 131 19.91 -5.82 42.46
C ALA A 131 18.51 -5.27 42.76
N GLU A 132 18.41 -4.33 43.70
CA GLU A 132 17.16 -3.67 44.08
C GLU A 132 16.58 -2.87 42.89
N GLU A 133 17.44 -2.15 42.14
CA GLU A 133 17.03 -1.45 40.92
C GLU A 133 16.53 -2.41 39.83
N ILE A 134 17.05 -3.64 39.75
CA ILE A 134 16.61 -4.64 38.75
C ILE A 134 15.29 -5.29 39.18
N GLN A 135 15.13 -5.56 40.48
CA GLN A 135 13.90 -6.14 41.04
C GLN A 135 12.72 -5.15 41.05
N ASP A 136 13.00 -3.83 41.02
CA ASP A 136 11.97 -2.82 40.85
C ASP A 136 11.29 -2.96 39.48
N SER A 137 10.00 -3.34 39.53
CA SER A 137 9.16 -3.52 38.35
C SER A 137 8.97 -2.26 37.48
N THR A 138 9.33 -1.08 37.97
CA THR A 138 9.25 0.20 37.25
C THR A 138 10.56 0.57 36.55
N SER A 139 11.68 -0.03 36.97
CA SER A 139 13.00 0.26 36.42
C SER A 139 13.28 -0.54 35.15
N SER A 140 13.59 0.16 34.06
CA SER A 140 14.04 -0.43 32.78
C SER A 140 15.55 -0.27 32.54
N ARG A 141 16.27 0.39 33.45
CA ARG A 141 17.71 0.67 33.34
C ARG A 141 18.49 -0.59 32.91
N ILE A 142 19.36 -0.46 31.92
CA ILE A 142 20.19 -1.53 31.35
C ILE A 142 19.44 -2.80 30.85
N GLY A 143 18.12 -2.72 30.65
CA GLY A 143 17.32 -3.84 30.14
C GLY A 143 17.44 -4.04 28.63
N ILE A 144 17.20 -5.27 28.16
CA ILE A 144 17.40 -5.64 26.75
C ILE A 144 16.49 -4.88 25.77
N GLY A 145 15.41 -4.27 26.24
CA GLY A 145 14.55 -3.42 25.40
C GLY A 145 15.25 -2.18 24.83
N TYR A 146 16.39 -1.75 25.38
CA TYR A 146 17.24 -0.75 24.71
C TYR A 146 17.85 -1.30 23.42
N TRP A 147 18.26 -2.57 23.42
CA TRP A 147 18.86 -3.24 22.26
C TRP A 147 17.78 -3.54 21.23
N ALA A 148 16.62 -4.04 21.65
CA ALA A 148 15.51 -4.37 20.77
C ALA A 148 15.04 -3.18 19.90
N LYS A 149 15.14 -1.94 20.40
CA LYS A 149 14.80 -0.72 19.64
C LYS A 149 15.75 -0.43 18.47
N LYS A 150 16.96 -0.95 18.50
CA LYS A 150 17.99 -0.75 17.46
C LYS A 150 18.29 -2.03 16.67
N GLY A 151 18.02 -3.19 17.26
CA GLY A 151 18.54 -4.47 16.83
C GLY A 151 20.06 -4.57 17.09
N ILE A 152 20.58 -5.76 16.87
CA ILE A 152 22.02 -6.04 16.82
C ILE A 152 22.31 -6.35 15.36
N ALA A 153 22.79 -5.36 14.62
CA ALA A 153 23.06 -5.48 13.20
C ALA A 153 24.46 -4.97 12.88
N GLY A 154 25.26 -5.75 12.14
CA GLY A 154 26.65 -5.41 11.89
C GLY A 154 27.40 -6.52 11.16
N ARG A 155 28.73 -6.43 11.20
CA ARG A 155 29.61 -7.44 10.61
C ARG A 155 29.85 -8.55 11.64
N GLY A 156 29.50 -9.77 11.28
CA GLY A 156 29.85 -10.97 12.04
C GLY A 156 31.15 -11.58 11.49
N VAL A 157 31.94 -12.17 12.39
CA VAL A 157 33.18 -12.90 12.05
C VAL A 157 33.14 -14.26 12.72
N LEU A 158 33.28 -15.35 11.96
CA LEU A 158 33.27 -16.71 12.48
C LEU A 158 34.67 -17.29 12.59
N ILE A 159 35.02 -17.76 13.78
CA ILE A 159 36.14 -18.66 14.04
C ILE A 159 35.59 -20.08 14.23
N ASP A 160 35.89 -20.94 13.26
CA ASP A 160 35.47 -22.34 13.25
C ASP A 160 36.52 -23.24 13.90
N TYR A 161 36.57 -23.20 15.24
CA TYR A 161 37.49 -23.99 16.03
C TYR A 161 37.23 -25.49 15.88
N LEU A 162 35.96 -25.91 15.90
CA LEU A 162 35.60 -27.33 15.81
C LEU A 162 36.20 -28.00 14.57
N SER A 163 36.00 -27.43 13.37
CA SER A 163 36.56 -28.04 12.16
C SER A 163 38.08 -27.89 12.03
N TRP A 164 38.69 -26.90 12.68
CA TRP A 164 40.15 -26.81 12.77
C TRP A 164 40.71 -27.90 13.71
N ALA A 165 40.09 -28.10 14.87
CA ALA A 165 40.46 -29.11 15.86
C ALA A 165 40.36 -30.53 15.28
N GLU A 166 39.28 -30.83 14.55
CA GLU A 166 39.10 -32.11 13.84
C GLU A 166 40.24 -32.40 12.85
N LYS A 167 40.67 -31.40 12.07
CA LYS A 167 41.81 -31.54 11.13
C LYS A 167 43.14 -31.83 11.85
N LYS A 168 43.28 -31.36 13.09
CA LYS A 168 44.46 -31.60 13.94
C LYS A 168 44.35 -32.90 14.75
N GLY A 169 43.25 -33.63 14.63
CA GLY A 169 43.00 -34.86 15.40
C GLY A 169 42.64 -34.60 16.87
N ILE A 170 42.17 -33.41 17.19
CA ILE A 170 41.72 -33.03 18.54
C ILE A 170 40.22 -33.36 18.65
N THR A 171 39.87 -34.22 19.59
CA THR A 171 38.46 -34.53 19.90
C THR A 171 37.88 -33.45 20.79
N VAL A 172 36.81 -32.80 20.34
CA VAL A 172 36.10 -31.76 21.10
C VAL A 172 34.76 -32.30 21.59
N ASN A 173 34.40 -31.98 22.82
CA ASN A 173 33.09 -32.26 23.41
C ASN A 173 32.56 -30.98 24.08
N GLY A 174 31.45 -30.46 23.56
CA GLY A 174 30.84 -29.21 24.00
C GLY A 174 30.36 -29.22 25.47
N LEU A 175 30.13 -30.41 26.04
CA LEU A 175 29.72 -30.62 27.44
C LEU A 175 30.84 -31.19 28.31
N SER A 176 32.07 -30.83 27.98
CA SER A 176 33.26 -31.13 28.77
C SER A 176 34.02 -29.84 29.07
N GLN A 177 35.00 -29.86 29.97
CA GLN A 177 35.80 -28.67 30.28
C GLN A 177 36.90 -28.47 29.22
N HIS A 178 36.52 -28.54 27.93
CA HIS A 178 37.44 -28.37 26.81
C HIS A 178 37.76 -26.89 26.65
N VAL A 179 39.04 -26.55 26.75
CA VAL A 179 39.52 -25.17 26.65
C VAL A 179 39.84 -24.87 25.19
N VAL A 180 39.32 -23.76 24.67
CA VAL A 180 39.74 -23.17 23.40
C VAL A 180 40.77 -22.08 23.71
N PRO A 181 42.08 -22.31 23.45
CA PRO A 181 43.11 -21.31 23.68
C PRO A 181 42.99 -20.12 22.73
N LEU A 182 43.36 -18.93 23.18
CA LEU A 182 43.38 -17.75 22.30
C LEU A 182 44.38 -17.92 21.14
N ASP A 183 45.51 -18.60 21.38
CA ASP A 183 46.52 -18.86 20.34
C ASP A 183 45.93 -19.67 19.17
N ASP A 184 45.04 -20.62 19.43
CA ASP A 184 44.35 -21.40 18.40
C ASP A 184 43.35 -20.51 17.63
N VAL A 185 42.63 -19.62 18.33
CA VAL A 185 41.72 -18.63 17.70
C VAL A 185 42.49 -17.73 16.74
N LEU A 186 43.65 -17.22 17.15
CA LEU A 186 44.51 -16.37 16.32
C LEU A 186 45.15 -17.15 15.18
N ALA A 187 45.54 -18.41 15.39
CA ALA A 187 46.03 -19.29 14.34
C ALA A 187 44.97 -19.54 13.27
N ILE A 188 43.71 -19.80 13.66
CA ILE A 188 42.59 -19.95 12.73
C ILE A 188 42.34 -18.65 11.97
N ALA A 189 42.34 -17.51 12.65
CA ALA A 189 42.17 -16.22 12.00
C ALA A 189 43.25 -15.98 10.93
N HIS A 190 44.50 -16.32 11.23
CA HIS A 190 45.60 -16.24 10.28
C HIS A 190 45.46 -17.24 9.11
N GLU A 191 45.16 -18.52 9.39
CA GLU A 191 44.95 -19.55 8.35
C GLU A 191 43.78 -19.23 7.40
N CYS A 192 42.73 -18.59 7.92
CA CYS A 192 41.54 -18.21 7.17
C CYS A 192 41.59 -16.76 6.62
N ASN A 193 42.71 -16.06 6.79
CA ASN A 193 42.91 -14.66 6.37
C ASN A 193 41.79 -13.73 6.87
N ILE A 194 41.50 -13.81 8.16
CA ILE A 194 40.48 -13.03 8.86
C ILE A 194 41.14 -11.81 9.49
N GLU A 195 40.65 -10.62 9.12
CA GLU A 195 41.00 -9.37 9.76
C GLU A 195 39.82 -8.85 10.60
N PHE A 196 40.03 -8.74 11.91
CA PHE A 196 39.06 -8.16 12.83
C PHE A 196 38.98 -6.65 12.64
N GLN A 197 37.77 -6.11 12.77
CA GLN A 197 37.50 -4.68 12.67
C GLN A 197 36.63 -4.21 13.84
N ARG A 198 36.77 -2.93 14.14
CA ARG A 198 35.96 -2.26 15.15
C ARG A 198 34.46 -2.43 14.87
N GLY A 199 33.72 -2.86 15.88
CA GLY A 199 32.29 -3.12 15.78
C GLY A 199 31.93 -4.52 15.28
N ASP A 200 32.91 -5.39 15.06
CA ASP A 200 32.65 -6.79 14.76
C ASP A 200 31.87 -7.49 15.87
N ILE A 201 31.03 -8.43 15.47
CA ILE A 201 30.39 -9.40 16.35
C ILE A 201 31.15 -10.71 16.17
N PHE A 202 31.88 -11.09 17.21
CA PHE A 202 32.76 -12.26 17.18
C PHE A 202 31.95 -13.54 17.43
N PHE A 203 32.06 -14.53 16.54
CA PHE A 203 31.46 -15.85 16.68
C PHE A 203 32.52 -16.93 16.83
N LEU A 204 32.39 -17.78 17.84
CA LEU A 204 33.22 -18.96 18.04
C LEU A 204 32.39 -20.23 17.95
N ARG A 205 32.72 -21.12 17.01
CA ARG A 205 32.11 -22.45 16.91
C ARG A 205 32.97 -23.49 17.60
N VAL A 206 32.49 -24.05 18.71
CA VAL A 206 33.14 -25.06 19.55
C VAL A 206 32.52 -26.46 19.43
N GLY A 207 31.28 -26.60 18.94
CA GLY A 207 30.65 -27.89 18.65
C GLY A 207 29.60 -28.38 19.65
N LEU A 208 28.86 -27.49 20.31
CA LEU A 208 27.79 -27.90 21.23
C LEU A 208 26.67 -28.65 20.50
N THR A 209 26.18 -28.09 19.39
CA THR A 209 25.03 -28.65 18.66
C THR A 209 25.32 -30.07 18.17
N GLN A 210 26.52 -30.31 17.65
CA GLN A 210 27.00 -31.66 17.28
C GLN A 210 27.06 -32.61 18.49
N THR A 211 27.61 -32.13 19.61
CA THR A 211 27.70 -32.93 20.86
C THR A 211 26.29 -33.31 21.34
N TRP A 212 25.40 -32.33 21.43
CA TRP A 212 24.04 -32.50 21.95
C TRP A 212 23.18 -33.41 21.07
N ASN A 213 23.29 -33.27 19.75
CA ASN A 213 22.54 -34.10 18.80
C ASN A 213 23.01 -35.56 18.79
N ALA A 214 24.27 -35.82 19.18
CA ALA A 214 24.81 -37.18 19.27
C ALA A 214 24.45 -37.90 20.59
N MET A 215 23.93 -37.18 21.60
CA MET A 215 23.59 -37.75 22.90
C MET A 215 22.23 -38.46 22.90
N SER A 216 22.14 -39.56 23.65
CA SER A 216 20.87 -40.22 23.97
C SER A 216 20.04 -39.39 24.96
N ALA A 217 18.73 -39.67 25.04
CA ALA A 217 17.84 -39.02 26.00
C ALA A 217 18.32 -39.18 27.46
N THR A 218 18.85 -40.36 27.82
CA THR A 218 19.42 -40.62 29.14
C THR A 218 20.64 -39.74 29.44
N GLN A 219 21.54 -39.57 28.47
CA GLN A 219 22.72 -38.70 28.64
C GLN A 219 22.32 -37.23 28.80
N LYS A 220 21.29 -36.77 28.09
CA LYS A 220 20.75 -35.40 28.23
C LYS A 220 20.12 -35.18 29.61
N GLU A 221 19.37 -36.15 30.09
CA GLU A 221 18.80 -36.13 31.44
C GLU A 221 19.91 -36.11 32.51
N GLU A 222 20.91 -36.98 32.40
CA GLU A 222 22.08 -37.01 33.30
C GLU A 222 22.81 -35.67 33.32
N TYR A 223 22.98 -35.03 32.17
CA TYR A 223 23.56 -33.70 32.07
C TYR A 223 22.72 -32.65 32.82
N SER A 224 21.40 -32.65 32.62
CA SER A 224 20.49 -31.68 33.27
C SER A 224 20.51 -31.74 34.81
N GLN A 225 20.87 -32.90 35.36
CA GLN A 225 20.93 -33.17 36.80
C GLN A 225 22.29 -32.81 37.43
N GLN A 226 23.29 -32.44 36.64
CA GLN A 226 24.62 -32.07 37.15
C GLN A 226 24.53 -30.79 38.00
N LEU A 227 25.11 -30.84 39.21
CA LEU A 227 25.17 -29.68 40.09
C LEU A 227 26.13 -28.60 39.56
N ILE A 228 27.24 -29.06 38.97
CA ILE A 228 28.26 -28.21 38.35
C ILE A 228 28.53 -28.82 36.97
N PRO A 229 27.83 -28.35 35.92
CA PRO A 229 28.07 -28.85 34.58
C PRO A 229 29.46 -28.44 34.08
N LYS A 230 29.94 -29.10 33.03
CA LYS A 230 31.17 -28.72 32.34
C LYS A 230 30.81 -28.27 30.93
N HIS A 231 31.34 -27.13 30.50
CA HIS A 231 31.10 -26.60 29.16
C HIS A 231 32.43 -26.25 28.50
N ALA A 232 32.52 -26.57 27.21
CA ALA A 232 33.63 -26.13 26.39
C ALA A 232 33.45 -24.64 26.08
N GLY A 233 34.55 -23.91 25.95
CA GLY A 233 34.48 -22.49 25.62
C GLY A 233 35.86 -21.85 25.53
N LEU A 234 35.85 -20.54 25.31
CA LEU A 234 37.07 -19.75 25.26
C LEU A 234 37.77 -19.73 26.62
N GLU A 235 39.10 -19.78 26.62
CA GLU A 235 39.88 -19.64 27.85
C GLU A 235 39.60 -18.31 28.58
N GLN A 236 39.79 -18.30 29.90
CA GLN A 236 39.76 -17.09 30.71
C GLN A 236 41.19 -16.61 30.98
N SER A 237 41.58 -15.49 30.37
CA SER A 237 42.90 -14.90 30.57
C SER A 237 42.88 -13.39 30.34
N GLU A 238 43.86 -12.67 30.89
CA GLU A 238 44.06 -11.25 30.57
C GLU A 238 44.29 -11.05 29.06
N ASN A 239 44.93 -12.01 28.38
CA ASN A 239 45.16 -11.95 26.94
C ASN A 239 43.84 -12.01 26.15
N VAL A 240 42.86 -12.82 26.58
CA VAL A 240 41.52 -12.85 25.97
C VAL A 240 40.78 -11.53 26.18
N LEU A 241 40.82 -10.98 27.39
CA LEU A 241 40.24 -9.66 27.69
C LEU A 241 40.85 -8.57 26.81
N ARG A 242 42.18 -8.57 26.69
CA ARG A 242 42.93 -7.67 25.81
C ARG A 242 42.54 -7.85 24.35
N PHE A 243 42.47 -9.08 23.86
CA PHE A 243 42.06 -9.39 22.50
C PHE A 243 40.65 -8.84 22.20
N ILE A 244 39.68 -9.05 23.09
CA ILE A 244 38.31 -8.59 22.91
C ILE A 244 38.26 -7.06 22.90
N TRP A 245 38.97 -6.40 23.82
CA TRP A 245 38.96 -4.95 23.94
C TRP A 245 39.70 -4.25 22.79
N ASP A 246 40.92 -4.71 22.46
CA ASP A 246 41.78 -4.09 21.45
C ASP A 246 41.19 -4.14 20.03
N ASN A 247 40.28 -5.08 19.77
CA ASN A 247 39.53 -5.17 18.52
C ASN A 247 38.19 -4.41 18.57
N HIS A 248 37.79 -3.90 19.73
CA HIS A 248 36.52 -3.21 19.98
C HIS A 248 35.30 -3.97 19.43
N PHE A 249 35.19 -5.26 19.78
CA PHE A 249 34.01 -6.04 19.42
C PHE A 249 32.74 -5.43 20.01
N ALA A 250 31.68 -5.37 19.21
CA ALA A 250 30.38 -4.88 19.65
C ALA A 250 29.65 -5.90 20.53
N ALA A 251 29.89 -7.19 20.28
CA ALA A 251 29.38 -8.33 21.04
C ALA A 251 30.23 -9.59 20.74
N VAL A 252 30.13 -10.59 21.62
CA VAL A 252 30.71 -11.92 21.40
C VAL A 252 29.62 -12.98 21.44
N ALA A 253 29.75 -14.05 20.67
CA ALA A 253 28.79 -15.13 20.63
C ALA A 253 29.47 -16.48 20.36
N SER A 254 28.83 -17.56 20.78
CA SER A 254 29.27 -18.92 20.45
C SER A 254 28.08 -19.87 20.33
N ASP A 255 28.35 -21.06 19.82
CA ASP A 255 27.43 -22.20 19.93
C ASP A 255 27.51 -22.89 21.29
N ALA A 256 28.41 -22.49 22.20
CA ALA A 256 28.56 -23.10 23.53
C ALA A 256 27.42 -22.74 24.50
N ILE A 257 27.27 -23.53 25.58
CA ILE A 257 26.33 -23.23 26.68
C ILE A 257 26.79 -22.03 27.48
N SER A 258 28.10 -21.88 27.67
CA SER A 258 28.71 -20.66 28.17
C SER A 258 29.80 -20.22 27.20
N PHE A 259 29.87 -18.93 26.89
CA PHE A 259 30.88 -18.43 25.93
C PHE A 259 32.32 -18.78 26.35
N GLU A 260 32.59 -18.68 27.65
CA GLU A 260 33.84 -19.12 28.26
C GLU A 260 33.76 -20.57 28.76
N VAL A 261 34.93 -21.20 28.88
CA VAL A 261 35.03 -22.53 29.47
C VAL A 261 34.50 -22.53 30.92
N PHE A 262 33.73 -23.55 31.27
CA PHE A 262 33.12 -23.69 32.60
C PHE A 262 33.36 -25.09 33.16
N PRO A 263 33.67 -25.26 34.46
CA PRO A 263 33.93 -24.23 35.48
C PRO A 263 35.15 -23.34 35.16
N PRO A 264 35.22 -22.12 35.74
CA PRO A 264 36.27 -21.18 35.43
C PRO A 264 37.64 -21.70 35.88
N LEU A 265 38.64 -21.56 35.00
CA LEU A 265 40.04 -21.89 35.25
C LEU A 265 40.68 -20.91 36.24
N SER A 266 40.34 -19.62 36.09
CA SER A 266 40.78 -18.55 36.97
C SER A 266 39.61 -17.63 37.28
N PRO A 267 39.06 -17.64 38.51
CA PRO A 267 37.94 -16.78 38.89
C PRO A 267 38.21 -15.27 38.73
N GLU A 268 39.49 -14.87 38.66
CA GLU A 268 39.86 -13.48 38.42
C GLU A 268 39.52 -13.02 37.00
N PHE A 269 39.50 -13.90 36.01
CA PHE A 269 39.30 -13.57 34.58
C PHE A 269 37.97 -14.08 34.03
N ASP A 270 36.99 -14.29 34.91
CA ASP A 270 35.61 -14.61 34.54
C ASP A 270 35.07 -13.59 33.51
N LEU A 271 34.78 -14.07 32.30
CA LEU A 271 34.40 -13.22 31.17
C LEU A 271 32.99 -12.66 31.36
N HIS A 272 32.06 -13.37 31.99
CA HIS A 272 30.75 -12.82 32.35
C HIS A 272 30.87 -11.58 33.22
N HIS A 273 31.79 -11.58 34.21
CA HIS A 273 32.07 -10.40 35.03
C HIS A 273 32.59 -9.22 34.19
N HIS A 274 33.60 -9.45 33.35
CA HIS A 274 34.28 -8.38 32.62
C HIS A 274 33.45 -7.85 31.46
N LEU A 275 32.84 -8.74 30.67
CA LEU A 275 32.12 -8.38 29.46
C LEU A 275 30.77 -7.75 29.83
N LEU A 276 29.91 -8.43 30.58
CA LEU A 276 28.56 -7.93 30.87
C LEU A 276 28.57 -6.76 31.86
N ALA A 277 29.03 -6.99 33.09
CA ALA A 277 28.98 -5.97 34.14
C ALA A 277 30.12 -4.95 34.02
N GLY A 278 31.31 -5.38 33.60
CA GLY A 278 32.48 -4.52 33.46
C GLY A 278 32.37 -3.53 32.30
N TRP A 279 32.18 -4.03 31.08
CA TRP A 279 32.29 -3.23 29.85
C TRP A 279 30.97 -2.98 29.14
N GLY A 280 29.92 -3.72 29.49
CA GLY A 280 28.65 -3.67 28.79
C GLY A 280 28.76 -4.27 27.38
N LEU A 281 29.50 -5.36 27.25
CA LEU A 281 29.65 -6.12 26.01
C LEU A 281 28.70 -7.34 26.05
N PRO A 282 27.72 -7.43 25.14
CA PRO A 282 26.77 -8.56 25.10
C PRO A 282 27.45 -9.90 24.83
N ILE A 283 26.93 -10.94 25.49
CA ILE A 283 27.34 -12.34 25.29
C ILE A 283 26.19 -13.10 24.63
N GLY A 284 26.50 -13.84 23.57
CA GLY A 284 25.59 -14.72 22.86
C GLY A 284 25.95 -16.18 23.07
N GLU A 285 24.96 -17.00 23.38
CA GLU A 285 25.18 -18.41 23.73
C GLU A 285 24.25 -19.31 22.94
N MET A 286 24.68 -20.55 22.71
CA MET A 286 23.93 -21.62 22.04
C MET A 286 23.42 -21.25 20.65
N PHE A 287 24.12 -20.40 19.90
CA PHE A 287 23.80 -20.15 18.49
C PHE A 287 24.03 -21.42 17.65
N ASP A 288 23.15 -21.69 16.68
CA ASP A 288 23.42 -22.77 15.72
C ASP A 288 24.36 -22.25 14.61
N LEU A 289 25.62 -22.69 14.63
CA LEU A 289 26.67 -22.25 13.72
C LEU A 289 27.01 -23.30 12.65
N GLU A 290 26.28 -24.42 12.56
CA GLU A 290 26.59 -25.54 11.68
C GLU A 290 26.48 -25.15 10.19
N GLU A 291 25.30 -24.65 9.78
CA GLU A 291 25.07 -24.23 8.40
C GLU A 291 25.95 -23.01 8.05
N LEU A 292 26.22 -22.13 9.01
CA LEU A 292 27.08 -20.97 8.82
C LEU A 292 28.52 -21.40 8.53
N ALA A 293 29.10 -22.30 9.33
CA ALA A 293 30.45 -22.81 9.13
C ALA A 293 30.59 -23.50 7.76
N GLN A 294 29.61 -24.33 7.38
CA GLN A 294 29.57 -24.96 6.06
C GLN A 294 29.52 -23.92 4.93
N THR A 295 28.66 -22.90 5.07
CA THR A 295 28.53 -21.82 4.09
C THR A 295 29.82 -21.00 3.96
N CYS A 296 30.44 -20.64 5.09
CA CYS A 296 31.71 -19.93 5.13
C CYS A 296 32.81 -20.72 4.41
N LYS A 297 32.90 -22.03 4.66
CA LYS A 297 33.83 -22.94 4.01
C LYS A 297 33.59 -23.05 2.50
N GLN A 298 32.34 -23.17 2.06
CA GLN A 298 31.97 -23.24 0.64
C GLN A 298 32.32 -21.95 -0.11
N LEU A 299 32.11 -20.80 0.53
CA LEU A 299 32.37 -19.48 -0.07
C LEU A 299 33.82 -19.01 0.08
N GLY A 300 34.61 -19.66 0.94
CA GLY A 300 35.93 -19.17 1.33
C GLY A 300 35.88 -17.82 2.03
N ARG A 301 34.79 -17.53 2.76
CA ARG A 301 34.52 -16.24 3.41
C ARG A 301 34.05 -16.46 4.84
N TRP A 302 34.73 -15.86 5.80
CA TRP A 302 34.46 -16.03 7.24
C TRP A 302 33.85 -14.79 7.90
N THR A 303 33.54 -13.78 7.10
CA THR A 303 32.84 -12.56 7.52
C THR A 303 31.50 -12.45 6.80
N PHE A 304 30.49 -11.96 7.51
CA PHE A 304 29.11 -11.91 7.02
C PHE A 304 28.35 -10.75 7.65
N PHE A 305 27.19 -10.38 7.08
CA PHE A 305 26.28 -9.46 7.73
C PHE A 305 25.39 -10.26 8.67
N ILE A 306 25.31 -9.84 9.93
CA ILE A 306 24.35 -10.41 10.88
C ILE A 306 23.30 -9.38 11.26
N SER A 307 22.07 -9.85 11.41
CA SER A 307 20.97 -9.12 11.99
C SER A 307 20.32 -10.01 13.04
N SER A 308 20.27 -9.51 14.26
CA SER A 308 19.62 -10.13 15.41
C SER A 308 18.68 -9.12 16.07
N SER A 309 17.50 -9.58 16.48
CA SER A 309 16.45 -8.74 17.05
C SER A 309 15.96 -9.37 18.36
N PRO A 310 16.51 -8.95 19.51
CA PRO A 310 16.01 -9.36 20.81
C PRO A 310 14.52 -9.01 20.99
N LEU A 311 13.82 -9.75 21.86
CA LEU A 311 12.48 -9.45 22.35
C LEU A 311 12.44 -8.02 22.89
N ASN A 312 11.42 -7.26 22.48
CA ASN A 312 11.18 -5.92 22.96
C ASN A 312 10.57 -5.92 24.37
N CYS A 313 11.35 -6.41 25.34
CA CYS A 313 11.02 -6.43 26.75
C CYS A 313 11.89 -5.39 27.46
N ALA A 314 11.32 -4.22 27.76
CA ALA A 314 12.04 -3.09 28.37
C ALA A 314 12.87 -3.46 29.61
N LYS A 315 12.42 -4.46 30.38
CA LYS A 315 13.02 -4.90 31.64
C LYS A 315 13.75 -6.25 31.52
N GLY A 316 13.82 -6.81 30.31
CA GLY A 316 14.31 -8.16 30.07
C GLY A 316 15.77 -8.33 30.47
N VAL A 317 16.07 -9.51 31.04
CA VAL A 317 17.40 -9.91 31.51
C VAL A 317 18.23 -10.56 30.40
N SER A 318 17.58 -11.34 29.54
CA SER A 318 18.14 -11.89 28.30
C SER A 318 17.01 -11.98 27.26
N SER A 319 17.33 -12.49 26.07
CA SER A 319 16.36 -12.74 25.01
C SER A 319 16.85 -13.80 24.04
N PRO A 320 15.96 -14.57 23.38
CA PRO A 320 16.31 -15.23 22.12
C PRO A 320 16.83 -14.22 21.09
N PRO A 321 17.72 -14.63 20.17
CA PRO A 321 18.42 -13.70 19.29
C PRO A 321 17.60 -13.23 18.10
N ASN A 322 16.57 -13.96 17.67
CA ASN A 322 15.70 -13.49 16.59
C ASN A 322 14.22 -13.57 16.97
N TYR A 323 13.68 -12.42 17.34
CA TYR A 323 12.26 -12.12 17.34
C TYR A 323 12.01 -10.85 16.54
N LYS A 324 11.58 -11.01 15.27
CA LYS A 324 11.13 -9.86 14.48
C LYS A 324 9.69 -9.54 14.83
N ILE A 325 9.48 -8.53 15.68
CA ILE A 325 8.28 -7.71 15.53
C ILE A 325 8.46 -6.97 14.21
N ARG A 326 7.47 -7.06 13.32
CA ARG A 326 7.42 -6.25 12.10
C ARG A 326 7.30 -4.77 12.49
N ASP A 327 8.44 -4.11 12.67
CA ASP A 327 8.54 -2.66 12.47
C ASP A 327 8.74 -2.43 10.97
N LEU A 328 7.63 -2.45 10.24
CA LEU A 328 7.61 -1.96 8.86
C LEU A 328 7.62 -0.43 8.90
N LEU A 329 8.80 0.13 8.59
CA LEU A 329 9.13 1.50 8.14
C LEU A 329 9.63 2.51 9.20
N PRO A 330 10.93 2.46 9.60
CA PRO A 330 11.63 3.62 10.10
C PRO A 330 12.12 4.45 8.88
N GLY A 331 11.44 5.55 8.57
CA GLY A 331 11.91 6.44 7.50
C GLY A 331 11.02 7.62 7.10
N VAL A 332 9.74 7.64 7.45
CA VAL A 332 8.85 8.80 7.11
C VAL A 332 7.90 9.18 8.27
N SER A 333 7.99 8.54 9.44
CA SER A 333 6.97 8.61 10.49
C SER A 333 7.06 9.80 11.46
N SER A 334 8.00 10.75 11.30
CA SER A 334 8.10 11.88 12.24
C SER A 334 7.07 13.00 12.01
N ILE A 335 6.16 12.90 11.03
CA ILE A 335 5.21 14.01 10.75
C ILE A 335 3.73 13.57 10.65
N MET A 336 3.40 12.29 10.45
CA MET A 336 2.01 11.88 10.22
C MET A 336 1.66 10.54 10.87
N THR A 337 0.66 10.53 11.77
CA THR A 337 0.04 9.29 12.26
C THR A 337 -0.63 8.52 11.11
N TRP A 338 -0.86 7.21 11.21
CA TRP A 338 -1.63 6.45 10.21
C TRP A 338 -3.02 7.07 9.94
N LYS A 339 -3.66 7.65 10.97
CA LYS A 339 -4.91 8.41 10.80
C LYS A 339 -4.69 9.65 9.94
N THR A 340 -3.61 10.38 10.17
CA THR A 340 -3.24 11.54 9.33
C THR A 340 -2.93 11.12 7.90
N LEU A 341 -2.22 10.00 7.70
CA LEU A 341 -1.96 9.44 6.38
C LEU A 341 -3.25 9.02 5.67
N ALA A 342 -4.15 8.32 6.35
CA ALA A 342 -5.45 7.95 5.82
C ALA A 342 -6.28 9.20 5.46
N LEU A 343 -6.26 10.25 6.28
CA LEU A 343 -6.94 11.52 6.01
C LEU A 343 -6.31 12.26 4.82
N VAL A 344 -4.99 12.30 4.71
CA VAL A 344 -4.30 12.91 3.56
C VAL A 344 -4.60 12.12 2.29
N LEU A 345 -4.55 10.78 2.33
CA LEU A 345 -4.90 9.93 1.20
C LEU A 345 -6.38 10.10 0.80
N ALA A 346 -7.29 10.23 1.76
CA ALA A 346 -8.69 10.51 1.51
C ALA A 346 -8.89 11.92 0.90
N PHE A 347 -8.14 12.92 1.37
CA PHE A 347 -8.22 14.29 0.88
C PHE A 347 -7.70 14.43 -0.56
N ILE A 348 -6.50 13.90 -0.85
CA ILE A 348 -5.92 13.98 -2.20
C ILE A 348 -6.71 13.12 -3.20
N ASN A 349 -7.45 12.12 -2.74
CA ASN A 349 -8.33 11.27 -3.55
C ASN A 349 -9.82 11.51 -3.27
N LEU A 350 -10.19 12.73 -2.84
CA LEU A 350 -11.59 13.05 -2.47
C LEU A 350 -12.58 12.67 -3.57
N LYS A 351 -12.20 12.87 -4.84
CA LYS A 351 -12.99 12.53 -6.04
C LYS A 351 -13.30 11.03 -6.15
N ASN A 352 -12.46 10.17 -5.59
CA ASN A 352 -12.55 8.71 -5.65
C ASN A 352 -13.19 8.10 -4.40
N LEU A 353 -13.57 8.90 -3.39
CA LEU A 353 -14.26 8.38 -2.22
C LEU A 353 -15.63 7.81 -2.62
N PRO A 354 -16.13 6.80 -1.90
CA PRO A 354 -17.45 6.24 -2.13
C PRO A 354 -18.52 7.33 -2.24
N LEU A 355 -19.46 7.16 -3.17
CA LEU A 355 -20.57 8.07 -3.45
C LEU A 355 -20.20 9.45 -4.04
N VAL A 356 -18.93 9.88 -4.06
CA VAL A 356 -18.57 11.21 -4.59
C VAL A 356 -18.86 11.35 -6.07
N TRP A 357 -18.65 10.29 -6.88
CA TRP A 357 -19.10 10.27 -8.28
C TRP A 357 -20.61 10.50 -8.40
N HIS A 358 -21.41 9.83 -7.57
CA HIS A 358 -22.87 9.99 -7.57
C HIS A 358 -23.26 11.43 -7.19
N LEU A 359 -22.61 12.02 -6.19
CA LEU A 359 -22.83 13.42 -5.80
C LEU A 359 -22.50 14.39 -6.93
N ARG A 360 -21.42 14.16 -7.68
CA ARG A 360 -21.05 14.98 -8.85
C ARG A 360 -22.08 14.89 -9.97
N ILE A 361 -22.58 13.68 -10.25
CA ILE A 361 -23.68 13.50 -11.21
C ILE A 361 -24.96 14.16 -10.72
N LEU A 362 -25.38 13.87 -9.47
CA LEU A 362 -26.59 14.41 -8.86
C LEU A 362 -26.56 15.93 -8.79
N HIS A 363 -25.40 16.53 -8.53
CA HIS A 363 -25.22 17.97 -8.60
C HIS A 363 -25.67 18.49 -9.97
N HIS A 364 -25.16 17.95 -11.07
CA HIS A 364 -25.60 18.39 -12.40
C HIS A 364 -27.04 17.98 -12.72
N LEU A 365 -27.50 16.81 -12.29
CA LEU A 365 -28.89 16.38 -12.45
C LEU A 365 -29.88 17.18 -11.61
N LEU A 366 -29.48 17.93 -10.58
CA LEU A 366 -30.39 18.67 -9.71
C LEU A 366 -30.26 20.20 -9.88
N TRP A 367 -29.03 20.70 -10.02
CA TRP A 367 -28.74 22.13 -10.15
C TRP A 367 -28.84 22.64 -11.59
N ASN A 368 -28.70 21.77 -12.61
CA ASN A 368 -28.85 22.17 -14.01
C ASN A 368 -30.24 21.87 -14.59
N ILE A 369 -31.19 21.42 -13.76
CA ILE A 369 -32.59 21.25 -14.17
C ILE A 369 -33.20 22.63 -14.40
N ARG A 370 -33.60 22.89 -15.64
CA ARG A 370 -34.52 23.98 -15.97
C ARG A 370 -35.93 23.57 -15.49
N ARG A 371 -36.33 24.07 -14.32
CA ARG A 371 -37.63 23.77 -13.70
C ARG A 371 -38.73 24.69 -14.23
N LYS A 372 -38.35 25.84 -14.78
CA LYS A 372 -39.26 26.84 -15.35
C LYS A 372 -38.80 27.21 -16.77
N PRO A 373 -39.73 27.55 -17.68
CA PRO A 373 -39.39 27.98 -19.04
C PRO A 373 -38.42 29.18 -19.10
N GLY A 374 -38.52 30.10 -18.14
CA GLY A 374 -37.63 31.28 -18.04
C GLY A 374 -36.24 31.02 -17.44
N ASP A 375 -35.90 29.78 -17.05
CA ASP A 375 -34.55 29.46 -16.58
C ASP A 375 -33.56 29.60 -17.75
N PRO A 376 -32.39 30.25 -17.56
CA PRO A 376 -31.46 30.51 -18.67
C PRO A 376 -30.88 29.21 -19.25
N HIS A 377 -30.73 29.15 -20.57
CA HIS A 377 -30.19 27.99 -21.30
C HIS A 377 -28.76 27.63 -20.89
N PHE A 378 -27.96 28.64 -20.58
CA PHE A 378 -26.58 28.53 -20.11
C PHE A 378 -26.37 29.37 -18.84
N PRO A 379 -25.34 29.06 -18.04
CA PRO A 379 -24.93 29.94 -16.93
C PRO A 379 -24.79 31.40 -17.38
N ARG A 380 -25.12 32.35 -16.49
CA ARG A 380 -25.00 33.78 -16.81
C ARG A 380 -23.55 34.11 -17.21
N GLY A 381 -23.39 34.71 -18.38
CA GLY A 381 -22.07 35.11 -18.92
C GLY A 381 -21.42 34.11 -19.88
N THR A 382 -22.06 32.97 -20.19
CA THR A 382 -21.57 32.05 -21.22
C THR A 382 -21.74 32.67 -22.62
N ALA A 383 -20.64 32.88 -23.33
CA ALA A 383 -20.67 33.32 -24.72
C ALA A 383 -21.20 32.19 -25.64
N LEU A 384 -22.13 32.51 -26.53
CA LEU A 384 -22.70 31.57 -27.52
C LEU A 384 -21.73 31.42 -28.71
N VAL A 385 -20.56 30.86 -28.44
CA VAL A 385 -19.48 30.71 -29.41
C VAL A 385 -18.96 29.28 -29.47
N THR A 386 -18.42 28.90 -30.63
CA THR A 386 -17.63 27.68 -30.81
C THR A 386 -16.34 27.73 -29.99
N HIS A 387 -15.62 26.61 -29.92
CA HIS A 387 -14.26 26.54 -29.37
C HIS A 387 -13.25 27.50 -30.03
N THR A 388 -13.56 28.06 -31.20
CA THR A 388 -12.75 29.07 -31.91
C THR A 388 -13.21 30.51 -31.70
N GLY A 389 -14.23 30.74 -30.88
CA GLY A 389 -14.79 32.07 -30.63
C GLY A 389 -15.79 32.57 -31.67
N LYS A 390 -16.12 31.76 -32.68
CA LYS A 390 -17.16 32.10 -33.68
C LYS A 390 -18.57 31.94 -33.08
N PRO A 391 -19.52 32.87 -33.30
CA PRO A 391 -20.92 32.71 -32.90
C PRO A 391 -21.51 31.38 -33.38
N THR A 392 -22.29 30.72 -32.53
CA THR A 392 -22.90 29.42 -32.87
C THR A 392 -24.28 29.27 -32.25
N HIS A 393 -25.13 28.49 -32.90
CA HIS A 393 -26.45 28.16 -32.39
C HIS A 393 -26.36 27.47 -31.01
N PRO A 394 -27.25 27.81 -30.05
CA PRO A 394 -27.25 27.27 -28.68
C PRO A 394 -27.06 25.75 -28.55
N VAL A 395 -27.69 24.95 -29.41
CA VAL A 395 -27.55 23.48 -29.36
C VAL A 395 -26.12 22.98 -29.59
N PHE A 396 -25.33 23.71 -30.38
CA PHE A 396 -23.95 23.35 -30.71
C PHE A 396 -22.91 24.01 -29.80
N VAL A 397 -23.35 24.83 -28.84
CA VAL A 397 -22.45 25.50 -27.88
C VAL A 397 -21.80 24.45 -26.97
N PRO A 398 -20.46 24.42 -26.87
CA PRO A 398 -19.77 23.52 -25.97
C PRO A 398 -20.02 23.90 -24.51
N TYR A 399 -20.22 22.87 -23.68
CA TYR A 399 -20.28 23.01 -22.23
C TYR A 399 -19.03 22.41 -21.61
N ALA A 400 -18.28 23.24 -20.88
CA ALA A 400 -17.01 22.88 -20.26
C ALA A 400 -17.18 22.54 -18.77
N ILE A 401 -16.50 21.50 -18.31
CA ILE A 401 -16.22 21.25 -16.90
C ILE A 401 -14.73 21.07 -16.69
N THR A 402 -14.23 21.40 -15.50
CA THR A 402 -12.83 21.16 -15.14
C THR A 402 -12.71 19.99 -14.17
N SER A 403 -11.65 19.19 -14.32
CA SER A 403 -11.33 18.09 -13.42
C SER A 403 -9.82 17.97 -13.22
N ARG A 404 -9.42 17.16 -12.24
CA ARG A 404 -8.03 16.77 -12.00
C ARG A 404 -7.93 15.25 -11.96
N THR A 405 -6.71 14.73 -12.07
CA THR A 405 -6.39 13.30 -11.98
C THR A 405 -5.79 12.98 -10.60
N PRO A 406 -6.59 12.63 -9.58
CA PRO A 406 -6.05 12.08 -8.33
C PRO A 406 -5.18 10.85 -8.58
N ILE A 407 -4.33 10.52 -7.61
CA ILE A 407 -3.45 9.34 -7.69
C ILE A 407 -4.26 8.05 -7.90
N MET A 408 -5.45 7.91 -7.30
CA MET A 408 -6.30 6.73 -7.49
C MET A 408 -6.95 6.66 -8.89
N GLU A 409 -6.77 7.67 -9.74
CA GLU A 409 -7.16 7.62 -11.15
C GLU A 409 -5.99 7.35 -12.10
N THR A 410 -4.76 7.19 -11.59
CA THR A 410 -3.60 6.92 -12.44
C THR A 410 -3.37 5.43 -12.64
N ASP A 411 -2.78 5.06 -13.77
CA ASP A 411 -2.30 3.71 -14.06
C ASP A 411 -0.89 3.45 -13.48
N TYR A 412 -0.31 2.29 -13.81
CA TYR A 412 1.05 1.91 -13.37
C TYR A 412 2.16 2.80 -13.96
N ASN A 413 1.86 3.58 -15.02
CA ASN A 413 2.78 4.54 -15.62
C ASN A 413 2.59 5.96 -15.04
N PHE A 414 1.77 6.12 -13.99
CA PHE A 414 1.46 7.41 -13.37
C PHE A 414 0.78 8.42 -14.32
N HIS A 415 -0.01 7.96 -15.29
CA HIS A 415 -0.88 8.82 -16.09
C HIS A 415 -2.34 8.47 -15.86
N LYS A 416 -3.27 9.40 -16.16
CA LYS A 416 -4.70 9.14 -16.04
C LYS A 416 -5.06 7.83 -16.75
N SER A 417 -5.54 6.87 -15.99
CA SER A 417 -5.91 5.56 -16.48
C SER A 417 -7.02 5.68 -17.51
N ASN A 418 -6.89 4.95 -18.61
CA ASN A 418 -7.82 4.96 -19.74
C ASN A 418 -9.29 4.74 -19.30
N SER A 419 -9.52 3.89 -18.29
CA SER A 419 -10.86 3.61 -17.77
C SER A 419 -11.48 4.80 -17.02
N THR A 420 -10.66 5.70 -16.48
CA THR A 420 -11.13 6.82 -15.65
C THR A 420 -11.49 8.06 -16.48
N TYR A 421 -11.27 8.04 -17.80
CA TYR A 421 -11.82 9.08 -18.68
C TYR A 421 -13.35 9.02 -18.73
N PHE A 422 -13.92 7.82 -18.68
CA PHE A 422 -15.37 7.62 -18.76
C PHE A 422 -16.11 8.19 -17.53
N SER A 423 -15.50 8.11 -16.34
CA SER A 423 -16.13 8.64 -15.12
C SER A 423 -16.31 10.16 -15.19
N ASP A 424 -15.38 10.90 -15.80
CA ASP A 424 -15.51 12.35 -15.99
C ASP A 424 -16.33 12.71 -17.25
N LEU A 425 -16.33 11.84 -18.27
CA LEU A 425 -17.26 11.97 -19.40
C LEU A 425 -18.71 11.87 -18.94
N ASP A 426 -19.04 10.99 -17.99
CA ASP A 426 -20.38 10.92 -17.41
C ASP A 426 -20.81 12.26 -16.82
N ILE A 427 -19.92 12.93 -16.07
CA ILE A 427 -20.18 14.24 -15.48
C ILE A 427 -20.39 15.30 -16.57
N SER A 428 -19.45 15.40 -17.52
CA SER A 428 -19.48 16.43 -18.57
C SER A 428 -20.71 16.31 -19.47
N ARG A 429 -21.01 15.09 -19.92
CA ARG A 429 -22.16 14.82 -20.80
C ARG A 429 -23.47 14.99 -20.05
N THR A 430 -23.57 14.54 -18.80
CA THR A 430 -24.76 14.79 -17.97
C THR A 430 -25.03 16.29 -17.84
N ALA A 431 -23.98 17.09 -17.64
CA ALA A 431 -24.12 18.53 -17.51
C ALA A 431 -24.61 19.22 -18.80
N LEU A 432 -24.22 18.72 -19.98
CA LEU A 432 -24.71 19.19 -21.28
C LEU A 432 -26.14 18.71 -21.55
N VAL A 433 -26.36 17.38 -21.54
CA VAL A 433 -27.61 16.75 -21.96
C VAL A 433 -28.78 17.18 -21.08
N THR A 434 -28.58 17.28 -19.76
CA THR A 434 -29.63 17.77 -18.84
C THR A 434 -30.09 19.16 -19.23
N ARG A 435 -29.18 20.07 -19.61
CA ARG A 435 -29.55 21.43 -20.01
C ARG A 435 -30.36 21.46 -21.30
N LEU A 436 -29.97 20.67 -22.28
CA LEU A 436 -30.63 20.66 -23.59
C LEU A 436 -31.99 19.95 -23.54
N TYR A 437 -32.11 18.87 -22.78
CA TYR A 437 -33.28 17.99 -22.86
C TYR A 437 -34.30 18.19 -21.74
N THR A 438 -33.90 18.61 -20.54
CA THR A 438 -34.83 18.71 -19.39
C THR A 438 -36.09 19.56 -19.65
N PRO A 439 -36.04 20.73 -20.31
CA PRO A 439 -37.24 21.53 -20.58
C PRO A 439 -38.26 20.78 -21.46
N GLY A 440 -37.80 20.13 -22.53
CA GLY A 440 -38.64 19.41 -23.48
C GLY A 440 -39.05 18.02 -23.04
N LEU A 441 -38.26 17.33 -22.20
CA LEU A 441 -38.56 15.95 -21.77
C LEU A 441 -39.91 15.82 -21.07
N ARG A 442 -40.25 16.75 -20.17
CA ARG A 442 -41.56 16.74 -19.49
C ARG A 442 -42.70 17.00 -20.47
N ILE A 443 -42.48 17.89 -21.43
CA ILE A 443 -43.46 18.29 -22.44
C ILE A 443 -43.77 17.10 -23.36
N VAL A 444 -42.72 16.54 -23.97
CA VAL A 444 -42.82 15.37 -24.87
C VAL A 444 -43.38 14.16 -24.13
N SER A 445 -43.05 13.97 -22.85
CA SER A 445 -43.63 12.86 -22.06
C SER A 445 -45.16 12.99 -21.98
N LYS A 446 -45.68 14.19 -21.72
CA LYS A 446 -47.13 14.42 -21.63
C LYS A 446 -47.82 14.28 -22.99
N GLU A 447 -47.25 14.84 -24.05
CA GLU A 447 -47.77 14.69 -25.42
C GLU A 447 -47.86 13.21 -25.82
N LEU A 448 -46.79 12.45 -25.58
CA LEU A 448 -46.76 11.02 -25.87
C LEU A 448 -47.80 10.25 -25.03
N ASP A 449 -48.09 10.67 -23.79
CA ASP A 449 -49.17 10.04 -23.04
C ASP A 449 -50.54 10.32 -23.67
N VAL A 450 -50.75 11.52 -24.23
CA VAL A 450 -52.00 11.85 -24.95
C VAL A 450 -52.08 11.05 -26.25
N GLU A 451 -51.05 11.09 -27.09
CA GLU A 451 -50.97 10.34 -28.35
C GLU A 451 -51.23 8.83 -28.15
N LEU A 452 -50.58 8.23 -27.14
CA LEU A 452 -50.77 6.81 -26.83
C LEU A 452 -52.16 6.49 -26.29
N ARG A 453 -52.79 7.41 -25.53
CA ARG A 453 -54.18 7.25 -25.07
C ARG A 453 -55.16 7.36 -26.23
N GLU A 454 -54.96 8.32 -27.13
CA GLU A 454 -55.80 8.48 -28.32
C GLU A 454 -55.67 7.30 -29.28
N ALA A 455 -54.45 6.83 -29.54
CA ALA A 455 -54.22 5.64 -30.34
C ALA A 455 -54.91 4.41 -29.72
N ALA A 456 -54.79 4.21 -28.41
CA ALA A 456 -55.49 3.13 -27.71
C ALA A 456 -57.03 3.27 -27.82
N ARG A 457 -57.57 4.49 -27.73
CA ARG A 457 -59.00 4.75 -27.94
C ARG A 457 -59.44 4.42 -29.37
N ARG A 458 -58.67 4.82 -30.39
CA ARG A 458 -58.97 4.51 -31.81
C ARG A 458 -58.96 3.01 -32.08
N GLU A 459 -58.10 2.26 -31.39
CA GLU A 459 -58.00 0.80 -31.51
C GLU A 459 -58.94 0.02 -30.56
N GLY A 460 -59.75 0.69 -29.75
CA GLY A 460 -60.63 0.05 -28.76
C GLY A 460 -59.88 -0.67 -27.63
N LYS A 461 -58.60 -0.35 -27.41
CA LYS A 461 -57.72 -0.94 -26.39
C LYS A 461 -57.69 -0.07 -25.13
N ARG A 462 -57.31 -0.67 -24.00
CA ARG A 462 -57.05 0.09 -22.76
C ARG A 462 -55.79 0.96 -22.92
N PRO A 463 -55.80 2.20 -22.41
CA PRO A 463 -54.63 3.07 -22.50
C PRO A 463 -53.43 2.48 -21.75
N PRO A 464 -52.20 2.60 -22.31
CA PRO A 464 -51.00 2.10 -21.65
C PRO A 464 -50.71 2.89 -20.36
N ALA A 465 -50.12 2.21 -19.37
CA ALA A 465 -49.68 2.85 -18.14
C ALA A 465 -48.61 3.90 -18.41
N HIS A 466 -48.61 4.99 -17.64
CA HIS A 466 -47.59 6.03 -17.73
C HIS A 466 -46.19 5.40 -17.54
N LYS A 467 -45.27 5.78 -18.42
CA LYS A 467 -43.86 5.38 -18.35
C LYS A 467 -43.00 6.64 -18.35
N ASN A 468 -42.02 6.66 -17.45
CA ASN A 468 -41.05 7.74 -17.39
C ASN A 468 -40.20 7.77 -18.67
N MET A 469 -39.94 8.97 -19.15
CA MET A 469 -38.90 9.18 -20.16
C MET A 469 -37.52 9.16 -19.51
N TYR A 470 -36.57 8.54 -20.18
CA TYR A 470 -35.17 8.55 -19.77
C TYR A 470 -34.25 8.71 -20.99
N VAL A 471 -33.06 9.23 -20.74
CA VAL A 471 -32.02 9.40 -21.75
C VAL A 471 -30.93 8.39 -21.44
N ALA A 472 -30.69 7.47 -22.37
CA ALA A 472 -29.73 6.38 -22.21
C ALA A 472 -28.50 6.62 -23.06
N LEU A 473 -27.33 6.35 -22.50
CA LEU A 473 -26.08 6.25 -23.24
C LEU A 473 -26.08 4.90 -23.98
N GLY A 474 -25.98 4.94 -25.31
CA GLY A 474 -25.90 3.75 -26.15
C GLY A 474 -24.47 3.24 -26.33
N SER A 475 -23.56 4.11 -26.77
CA SER A 475 -22.14 3.78 -26.89
C SER A 475 -21.25 4.98 -26.62
N VAL A 476 -20.01 4.69 -26.23
CA VAL A 476 -18.97 5.69 -26.06
C VAL A 476 -17.66 5.17 -26.64
N PHE A 477 -17.01 5.99 -27.44
CA PHE A 477 -15.68 5.75 -27.96
C PHE A 477 -14.75 6.86 -27.52
N CYS A 478 -13.55 6.51 -27.07
CA CYS A 478 -12.55 7.47 -26.63
C CYS A 478 -11.23 7.18 -27.32
N SER A 479 -10.60 8.23 -27.86
CA SER A 479 -9.28 8.18 -28.49
C SER A 479 -8.32 9.08 -27.74
N PHE A 480 -7.25 8.48 -27.22
CA PHE A 480 -6.22 9.14 -26.43
C PHE A 480 -5.12 9.69 -27.35
N LYS A 481 -4.72 10.95 -27.13
CA LYS A 481 -3.72 11.67 -27.94
C LYS A 481 -2.47 12.02 -27.12
N ARG A 482 -2.64 12.39 -25.85
CA ARG A 482 -1.57 12.75 -24.93
C ARG A 482 -1.92 12.31 -23.51
N GLU A 483 -0.89 12.02 -22.72
CA GLU A 483 -1.03 11.69 -21.30
C GLU A 483 -1.52 12.90 -20.48
N ILE A 484 -2.31 12.62 -19.43
CA ILE A 484 -2.66 13.58 -18.39
C ILE A 484 -1.94 13.14 -17.12
N LYS A 485 -1.10 14.01 -16.57
CA LYS A 485 -0.26 13.72 -15.40
C LYS A 485 -1.05 13.74 -14.08
N PRO A 486 -0.50 13.17 -12.99
CA PRO A 486 -1.14 13.21 -11.68
C PRO A 486 -1.37 14.65 -11.25
N PHE A 487 -2.56 14.93 -10.76
CA PHE A 487 -3.06 16.25 -10.35
C PHE A 487 -3.07 17.34 -11.44
N GLU A 488 -2.77 17.01 -12.69
CA GLU A 488 -2.86 17.95 -13.81
C GLU A 488 -4.32 18.40 -13.97
N LEU A 489 -4.52 19.72 -14.08
CA LEU A 489 -5.81 20.32 -14.36
C LEU A 489 -6.13 20.17 -15.85
N TYR A 490 -7.28 19.61 -16.16
CA TYR A 490 -7.80 19.52 -17.52
C TYR A 490 -9.27 19.96 -17.57
N GLU A 491 -9.67 20.40 -18.76
CA GLU A 491 -11.01 20.80 -19.12
C GLU A 491 -11.64 19.73 -20.01
N ILE A 492 -12.93 19.51 -19.86
CA ILE A 492 -13.73 18.58 -20.66
C ILE A 492 -14.85 19.37 -21.29
N GLU A 493 -14.71 19.66 -22.58
CA GLU A 493 -15.72 20.37 -23.37
C GLU A 493 -16.56 19.37 -24.13
N SER A 494 -17.86 19.29 -23.81
CA SER A 494 -18.83 18.46 -24.54
C SER A 494 -19.77 19.31 -25.35
N LYS A 495 -20.05 18.94 -26.60
CA LYS A 495 -21.06 19.59 -27.45
C LYS A 495 -21.88 18.56 -28.23
N VAL A 496 -23.11 18.90 -28.58
CA VAL A 496 -23.85 18.15 -29.59
C VAL A 496 -23.17 18.41 -30.93
N VAL A 497 -22.89 17.35 -31.69
CA VAL A 497 -22.32 17.47 -33.04
C VAL A 497 -23.39 17.27 -34.11
N ALA A 498 -24.31 16.32 -33.88
CA ALA A 498 -25.43 16.03 -34.77
C ALA A 498 -26.48 15.18 -34.06
N TRP A 499 -27.60 14.93 -34.71
CA TRP A 499 -28.59 13.93 -34.32
C TRP A 499 -29.26 13.34 -35.57
N ASP A 500 -29.73 12.10 -35.45
CA ASP A 500 -30.60 11.44 -36.43
C ASP A 500 -31.98 11.13 -35.80
N HIS A 501 -32.78 10.24 -36.41
CA HIS A 501 -34.11 9.86 -35.91
C HIS A 501 -34.10 9.10 -34.57
N LYS A 502 -32.97 8.50 -34.18
CA LYS A 502 -32.82 7.65 -33.00
C LYS A 502 -31.78 8.19 -32.02
N TRP A 503 -30.64 8.66 -32.52
CA TRP A 503 -29.45 8.98 -31.75
C TRP A 503 -29.11 10.47 -31.78
N MET A 504 -28.74 11.00 -30.62
CA MET A 504 -28.00 12.25 -30.51
C MET A 504 -26.51 11.94 -30.32
N TYR A 505 -25.68 12.62 -31.11
CA TYR A 505 -24.23 12.48 -31.08
C TYR A 505 -23.60 13.63 -30.30
N VAL A 506 -22.83 13.28 -29.27
CA VAL A 506 -22.08 14.23 -28.43
C VAL A 506 -20.59 14.00 -28.64
N LEU A 507 -19.88 15.08 -28.96
CA LEU A 507 -18.43 15.10 -29.09
C LEU A 507 -17.84 15.80 -27.86
N SER A 508 -16.87 15.14 -27.24
CA SER A 508 -16.19 15.61 -26.03
C SER A 508 -14.69 15.72 -26.26
N PHE A 509 -14.09 16.81 -25.79
CA PHE A 509 -12.66 17.09 -25.89
C PHE A 509 -12.06 17.24 -24.49
N PHE A 510 -11.02 16.48 -24.20
CA PHE A 510 -10.18 16.67 -23.02
C PHE A 510 -9.05 17.62 -23.39
N LEU A 511 -9.00 18.79 -22.75
CA LEU A 511 -8.11 19.88 -23.10
C LEU A 511 -7.24 20.28 -21.92
N ARG A 512 -6.00 20.67 -22.20
CA ARG A 512 -5.18 21.44 -21.25
C ARG A 512 -5.66 22.89 -21.28
N PRO A 513 -6.01 23.49 -20.13
CA PRO A 513 -6.31 24.91 -20.04
C PRO A 513 -5.14 25.73 -20.58
N ALA A 514 -5.43 26.72 -21.42
CA ALA A 514 -4.40 27.59 -21.98
C ALA A 514 -3.85 28.54 -20.90
N LYS A 515 -2.53 28.70 -20.83
CA LYS A 515 -1.89 29.84 -20.15
C LYS A 515 -1.98 31.07 -21.05
N ALA A 516 -1.86 32.27 -20.48
CA ALA A 516 -1.91 33.51 -21.25
C ALA A 516 -0.90 33.48 -22.41
N GLY A 517 -1.40 33.50 -23.65
CA GLY A 517 -0.57 33.45 -24.88
C GLY A 517 -0.34 32.05 -25.48
N GLU A 518 -0.80 30.96 -24.87
CA GLU A 518 -0.62 29.59 -25.38
C GLU A 518 -1.89 29.02 -26.04
N LYS A 519 -1.71 28.11 -27.01
CA LYS A 519 -2.83 27.35 -27.61
C LYS A 519 -3.23 26.19 -26.70
N ARG A 520 -4.54 25.91 -26.60
CA ARG A 520 -5.07 24.74 -25.89
C ARG A 520 -4.48 23.45 -26.49
N SER A 521 -4.13 22.51 -25.63
CA SER A 521 -3.60 21.21 -26.04
C SER A 521 -4.66 20.12 -25.88
N LEU A 522 -4.79 19.25 -26.89
CA LEU A 522 -5.74 18.13 -26.88
C LEU A 522 -5.14 16.88 -26.23
N PHE A 523 -5.78 16.38 -25.18
CA PHE A 523 -5.42 15.13 -24.50
C PHE A 523 -6.16 13.93 -25.08
N ALA A 524 -7.48 14.04 -25.25
CA ALA A 524 -8.31 12.96 -25.75
C ALA A 524 -9.58 13.51 -26.42
N THR A 525 -10.15 12.71 -27.31
CA THR A 525 -11.43 12.97 -27.96
C THR A 525 -12.38 11.82 -27.68
N ALA A 526 -13.63 12.09 -27.34
CA ALA A 526 -14.63 11.06 -27.15
C ALA A 526 -15.93 11.37 -27.89
N VAL A 527 -16.57 10.31 -28.37
CA VAL A 527 -17.84 10.32 -29.07
C VAL A 527 -18.84 9.53 -28.26
N SER A 528 -20.05 10.06 -28.09
CA SER A 528 -21.13 9.39 -27.37
C SER A 528 -22.43 9.39 -28.16
N LYS A 529 -23.14 8.25 -28.19
CA LYS A 529 -24.49 8.13 -28.77
C LYS A 529 -25.52 8.10 -27.63
N TYR A 530 -26.51 8.99 -27.66
CA TYR A 530 -27.61 9.01 -26.69
C TYR A 530 -28.95 8.72 -27.36
N VAL A 531 -29.78 7.88 -26.73
CA VAL A 531 -31.15 7.60 -27.17
C VAL A 531 -32.14 8.07 -26.11
N VAL A 532 -33.24 8.67 -26.55
CA VAL A 532 -34.36 9.02 -25.67
C VAL A 532 -35.40 7.92 -25.74
N LYS A 533 -35.83 7.44 -24.57
CA LYS A 533 -36.76 6.32 -24.45
C LYS A 533 -37.95 6.67 -23.56
N LYS A 534 -39.14 6.20 -23.95
CA LYS A 534 -40.33 6.14 -23.11
C LYS A 534 -40.81 4.69 -23.01
N GLY A 535 -40.41 4.00 -21.94
CA GLY A 535 -40.51 2.54 -21.90
C GLY A 535 -39.67 1.92 -23.04
N ARG A 536 -40.33 1.22 -23.98
CA ARG A 536 -39.69 0.65 -25.18
C ARG A 536 -39.66 1.59 -26.40
N LEU A 537 -40.47 2.65 -26.36
CA LEU A 537 -40.60 3.61 -27.47
C LEU A 537 -39.34 4.46 -27.60
N THR A 538 -38.79 4.53 -28.81
CA THR A 538 -37.72 5.46 -29.17
C THR A 538 -38.31 6.82 -29.52
N VAL A 539 -37.80 7.88 -28.89
CA VAL A 539 -38.20 9.27 -29.15
C VAL A 539 -37.09 10.00 -29.88
N ALA A 540 -37.42 10.63 -31.01
CA ALA A 540 -36.46 11.36 -31.81
C ALA A 540 -35.83 12.52 -31.01
N PRO A 541 -34.50 12.68 -31.02
CA PRO A 541 -33.79 13.82 -30.44
C PRO A 541 -34.39 15.18 -30.81
N GLU A 542 -34.74 15.35 -32.09
CA GLU A 542 -35.31 16.58 -32.63
C GLU A 542 -36.61 16.97 -31.93
N ARG A 543 -37.49 16.00 -31.63
CA ARG A 543 -38.76 16.24 -30.93
C ARG A 543 -38.52 16.84 -29.54
N VAL A 544 -37.50 16.36 -28.83
CA VAL A 544 -37.14 16.86 -27.50
C VAL A 544 -36.48 18.23 -27.59
N LEU A 545 -35.57 18.45 -28.54
CA LEU A 545 -34.90 19.74 -28.75
C LEU A 545 -35.88 20.85 -29.14
N ARG A 546 -36.85 20.53 -30.00
CA ARG A 546 -37.94 21.43 -30.40
C ARG A 546 -38.82 21.81 -29.19
N ALA A 547 -39.26 20.83 -28.41
CA ALA A 547 -40.03 21.09 -27.19
C ALA A 547 -39.21 21.87 -26.13
N SER A 548 -37.88 21.71 -26.12
CA SER A 548 -36.98 22.50 -25.29
C SER A 548 -36.75 23.94 -25.78
N GLY A 549 -37.29 24.30 -26.96
CA GLY A 549 -37.17 25.63 -27.56
C GLY A 549 -35.88 25.88 -28.33
N PHE A 550 -35.14 24.83 -28.68
CA PHE A 550 -33.88 24.96 -29.43
C PHE A 550 -34.05 24.89 -30.94
N LEU A 551 -35.20 24.48 -31.47
CA LEU A 551 -35.39 24.32 -32.92
C LEU A 551 -36.64 25.09 -33.37
N PRO A 552 -36.55 25.92 -34.43
CA PRO A 552 -37.71 26.58 -35.04
C PRO A 552 -38.56 25.57 -35.82
N GLU A 553 -39.81 25.91 -36.13
CA GLU A 553 -40.69 25.10 -37.00
C GLU A 553 -40.04 24.80 -38.35
N ARG A 554 -40.27 23.58 -38.86
CA ARG A 554 -39.73 23.16 -40.15
C ARG A 554 -40.52 23.89 -41.26
N PRO A 555 -39.87 24.47 -42.28
CA PRO A 555 -40.58 25.05 -43.42
C PRO A 555 -41.52 24.03 -44.08
N GLU A 556 -42.73 24.44 -44.46
CA GLU A 556 -43.71 23.58 -45.13
C GLU A 556 -43.16 23.08 -46.48
N GLY A 557 -43.11 21.75 -46.68
CA GLY A 557 -42.65 21.09 -47.92
C GLY A 557 -41.53 20.07 -47.72
N ASP A 558 -40.92 20.05 -46.54
CA ASP A 558 -39.68 19.32 -46.27
C ASP A 558 -40.00 18.02 -45.51
N VAL A 559 -40.35 16.96 -46.23
CA VAL A 559 -40.69 15.63 -45.66
C VAL A 559 -39.39 14.95 -45.18
N PRO A 560 -39.36 14.23 -44.05
CA PRO A 560 -38.17 13.49 -43.64
C PRO A 560 -37.79 12.46 -44.73
N VAL A 561 -36.54 12.48 -45.18
CA VAL A 561 -35.97 11.36 -45.93
C VAL A 561 -35.88 10.20 -44.94
N ILE A 562 -36.80 9.25 -45.05
CA ILE A 562 -36.69 7.97 -44.35
C ILE A 562 -35.54 7.24 -45.03
N ASP A 563 -34.35 7.28 -44.42
CA ASP A 563 -33.21 6.52 -44.91
C ASP A 563 -33.51 5.03 -44.70
N SER A 564 -33.66 4.30 -45.80
CA SER A 564 -34.08 2.90 -45.82
C SER A 564 -32.95 1.91 -45.48
N SER A 565 -31.81 2.39 -44.97
CA SER A 565 -30.72 1.53 -44.50
C SER A 565 -30.93 1.12 -43.03
N ALA A 566 -32.01 0.38 -42.78
CA ALA A 566 -32.24 -0.32 -41.51
C ALA A 566 -31.70 -1.76 -41.59
N GLU A 567 -30.45 -1.94 -42.04
CA GLU A 567 -29.69 -3.17 -41.84
C GLU A 567 -28.25 -2.77 -41.48
N GLY A 568 -27.76 -3.25 -40.33
CA GLY A 568 -26.40 -2.99 -39.86
C GLY A 568 -26.25 -2.24 -38.54
N SER A 569 -26.93 -2.70 -37.47
CA SER A 569 -26.38 -2.53 -36.12
C SER A 569 -26.86 -3.67 -35.22
N GLY A 570 -26.36 -4.87 -35.47
CA GLY A 570 -26.27 -5.83 -34.38
C GLY A 570 -25.22 -5.31 -33.40
N VAL A 571 -25.58 -5.24 -32.13
CA VAL A 571 -24.79 -5.42 -30.91
C VAL A 571 -25.86 -5.30 -29.84
N GLY A 572 -26.24 -6.45 -29.29
CA GLY A 572 -27.31 -6.56 -28.30
C GLY A 572 -27.02 -5.76 -27.05
N THR A 573 -27.83 -4.73 -26.80
CA THR A 573 -28.18 -4.36 -25.42
C THR A 573 -29.24 -5.37 -24.96
N PRO A 574 -29.13 -6.03 -23.79
CA PRO A 574 -30.13 -7.00 -23.36
C PRO A 574 -31.43 -6.28 -22.97
N ALA A 575 -32.29 -6.00 -23.95
CA ALA A 575 -33.74 -5.90 -23.86
C ALA A 575 -34.31 -5.32 -25.18
N GLY A 576 -34.85 -6.20 -26.03
CA GLY A 576 -36.01 -6.02 -26.93
C GLY A 576 -36.01 -4.82 -27.90
N GLU A 577 -36.14 -5.14 -29.19
CA GLU A 577 -36.46 -4.22 -30.30
C GLU A 577 -37.41 -3.08 -29.87
N GLY A 578 -36.93 -1.84 -30.01
CA GLY A 578 -37.70 -0.64 -29.69
C GLY A 578 -38.40 -0.11 -30.93
N ILE A 579 -39.72 0.05 -30.85
CA ILE A 579 -40.55 0.66 -31.89
C ILE A 579 -40.19 2.15 -32.03
N THR A 580 -39.99 2.61 -33.26
CA THR A 580 -39.71 4.03 -33.60
C THR A 580 -41.05 4.75 -33.82
N ALA A 581 -41.27 5.88 -33.16
CA ALA A 581 -42.48 6.68 -33.38
C ALA A 581 -42.35 7.50 -34.68
N THR A 582 -42.80 6.95 -35.80
CA THR A 582 -43.25 7.73 -36.97
C THR A 582 -44.74 7.47 -37.18
N VAL A 583 -45.43 8.47 -37.75
CA VAL A 583 -46.87 8.46 -38.02
C VAL A 583 -47.29 7.12 -38.66
N GLY A 584 -48.09 6.33 -37.95
CA GLY A 584 -48.57 5.03 -38.40
C GLY A 584 -48.40 3.96 -37.33
N VAL A 585 -49.49 3.59 -36.68
CA VAL A 585 -49.53 2.60 -35.60
C VAL A 585 -49.40 1.20 -36.20
N ASP A 586 -48.53 0.35 -35.65
CA ASP A 586 -48.60 -1.10 -35.86
C ASP A 586 -48.81 -1.84 -34.53
N GLY A 587 -49.86 -2.66 -34.50
CA GLY A 587 -50.75 -2.85 -33.35
C GLY A 587 -50.53 -4.11 -32.53
N ALA A 588 -49.34 -4.72 -32.55
CA ALA A 588 -49.19 -6.10 -32.10
C ALA A 588 -48.03 -6.35 -31.11
N LEU A 589 -47.93 -5.68 -29.96
CA LEU A 589 -47.15 -6.23 -28.82
C LEU A 589 -47.38 -5.51 -27.46
N VAL A 590 -48.58 -5.55 -26.87
CA VAL A 590 -48.78 -5.03 -25.50
C VAL A 590 -49.67 -5.99 -24.67
N ARG A 591 -49.08 -6.63 -23.65
CA ARG A 591 -49.79 -7.44 -22.64
C ARG A 591 -49.37 -7.05 -21.21
N GLU A 592 -50.40 -6.67 -20.43
CA GLU A 592 -50.67 -7.01 -19.00
C GLU A 592 -49.78 -6.38 -17.87
N VAL A 593 -50.20 -5.86 -16.69
CA VAL A 593 -51.36 -5.98 -15.77
C VAL A 593 -51.43 -4.74 -14.80
N LEU A 594 -52.66 -4.30 -14.45
CA LEU A 594 -53.25 -3.57 -13.26
C LEU A 594 -52.93 -2.11 -12.77
N LYS A 595 -54.01 -1.28 -12.87
CA LYS A 595 -54.78 -0.43 -11.89
C LYS A 595 -54.26 0.88 -11.20
N ILE A 596 -55.05 1.96 -11.50
CA ILE A 596 -55.45 3.18 -10.71
C ILE A 596 -54.41 4.32 -10.61
N SER A 597 -54.67 5.64 -10.72
CA SER A 597 -55.86 6.52 -10.91
C SER A 597 -55.48 7.79 -11.70
N GLU A 598 -56.47 8.43 -12.33
CA GLU A 598 -56.38 9.68 -13.10
C GLU A 598 -56.26 10.93 -12.21
N SER A 599 -55.18 11.68 -12.37
CA SER A 599 -55.11 13.16 -12.21
C SER A 599 -53.71 13.64 -12.64
N ASP A 600 -53.64 14.85 -13.19
CA ASP A 600 -52.42 15.63 -13.52
C ASP A 600 -51.88 15.59 -14.97
N ILE A 601 -52.75 15.73 -15.96
CA ILE A 601 -52.35 16.28 -17.28
C ILE A 601 -52.79 17.75 -17.31
N PRO A 602 -51.87 18.73 -17.39
CA PRO A 602 -52.26 20.13 -17.57
C PRO A 602 -52.92 20.35 -18.94
N GLU A 603 -53.83 21.34 -19.02
CA GLU A 603 -54.49 21.76 -20.27
C GLU A 603 -53.48 22.11 -21.37
N GLU A 604 -53.78 21.70 -22.60
CA GLU A 604 -52.94 21.82 -23.82
C GLU A 604 -52.44 23.26 -24.07
N THR A 605 -53.26 24.25 -23.74
CA THR A 605 -52.93 25.69 -23.76
C THR A 605 -51.71 26.04 -22.90
N LYS A 606 -51.59 25.45 -21.70
CA LYS A 606 -50.45 25.70 -20.80
C LYS A 606 -49.15 25.11 -21.35
N LEU A 607 -49.24 24.05 -22.14
CA LEU A 607 -48.08 23.40 -22.75
C LEU A 607 -47.53 24.23 -23.92
N GLU A 608 -48.42 24.78 -24.74
CA GLU A 608 -48.06 25.68 -25.84
C GLU A 608 -47.46 27.00 -25.35
N GLU A 609 -47.97 27.55 -24.23
CA GLU A 609 -47.35 28.71 -23.56
C GLU A 609 -45.92 28.39 -23.07
N GLU A 610 -45.68 27.19 -22.51
CA GLU A 610 -44.34 26.76 -22.07
C GLU A 610 -43.37 26.61 -23.27
N LYS A 611 -43.82 26.06 -24.40
CA LYS A 611 -43.02 25.95 -25.64
C LYS A 611 -42.66 27.32 -26.22
N LYS A 612 -43.65 28.22 -26.32
CA LYS A 612 -43.45 29.58 -26.82
C LYS A 612 -42.44 30.35 -25.97
N ALA A 613 -42.57 30.28 -24.64
CA ALA A 613 -41.60 30.90 -23.72
C ALA A 613 -40.18 30.30 -23.85
N ASN A 614 -40.06 28.99 -24.10
CA ASN A 614 -38.77 28.35 -24.36
C ASN A 614 -38.15 28.85 -25.69
N ALA A 615 -38.94 29.02 -26.74
CA ALA A 615 -38.46 29.50 -28.04
C ALA A 615 -38.04 30.99 -28.01
N GLU A 616 -38.75 31.84 -27.27
CA GLU A 616 -38.46 33.28 -27.15
C GLU A 616 -37.24 33.61 -26.26
N SER A 617 -36.69 32.62 -25.55
CA SER A 617 -35.61 32.82 -24.57
C SER A 617 -34.20 32.94 -25.16
N TRP A 618 -34.06 32.92 -26.49
CA TRP A 618 -32.86 33.29 -27.24
C TRP A 618 -33.23 33.89 -28.60
N SER A 619 -32.41 34.79 -29.16
CA SER A 619 -32.78 35.49 -30.39
C SER A 619 -32.61 34.62 -31.63
N VAL A 620 -33.72 34.20 -32.22
CA VAL A 620 -33.82 33.49 -33.51
C VAL A 620 -33.15 34.24 -34.68
N GLY A 621 -32.91 35.55 -34.54
CA GLY A 621 -32.44 36.43 -35.61
C GLY A 621 -31.05 36.15 -36.21
N GLU A 622 -30.23 35.26 -35.63
CA GLU A 622 -28.90 34.93 -36.16
C GLU A 622 -28.79 33.53 -36.81
N TRP A 623 -29.75 32.62 -36.60
CA TRP A 623 -29.71 31.24 -37.10
C TRP A 623 -31.09 30.77 -37.57
N ASN A 624 -31.26 30.56 -38.88
CA ASN A 624 -32.48 29.99 -39.47
C ASN A 624 -32.45 28.44 -39.47
N TRP A 625 -33.56 27.80 -39.85
CA TRP A 625 -33.66 26.33 -39.94
C TRP A 625 -32.56 25.74 -40.84
N ASP A 626 -32.34 26.33 -42.02
CA ASP A 626 -31.38 25.81 -43.00
C ASP A 626 -29.94 25.79 -42.47
N MET A 627 -29.53 26.83 -41.73
CA MET A 627 -28.20 26.88 -41.10
C MET A 627 -28.05 25.84 -39.99
N ILE A 628 -29.11 25.59 -39.22
CA ILE A 628 -29.10 24.56 -38.17
C ILE A 628 -29.01 23.17 -38.81
N GLU A 629 -29.76 22.95 -39.90
CA GLU A 629 -29.78 21.71 -40.65
C GLU A 629 -28.44 21.46 -41.36
N GLU A 630 -27.83 22.47 -41.97
CA GLU A 630 -26.49 22.40 -42.57
C GLU A 630 -25.43 21.99 -41.53
N GLU A 631 -25.44 22.63 -40.36
CA GLU A 631 -24.51 22.30 -39.27
C GLU A 631 -24.76 20.89 -38.70
N ARG A 632 -26.02 20.44 -38.65
CA ARG A 632 -26.40 19.07 -38.26
C ARG A 632 -25.89 18.04 -39.27
N GLN A 633 -26.07 18.28 -40.57
CA GLN A 633 -25.63 17.40 -41.65
C GLN A 633 -24.10 17.32 -41.69
N ARG A 634 -23.40 18.47 -41.60
CA ARG A 634 -21.94 18.49 -41.45
C ARG A 634 -21.48 17.68 -40.24
N GLY A 635 -22.23 17.73 -39.15
CA GLY A 635 -21.97 16.91 -37.97
C GLY A 635 -22.16 15.41 -38.21
N LEU A 636 -23.17 15.00 -39.00
CA LEU A 636 -23.37 13.60 -39.38
C LEU A 636 -22.23 13.08 -40.26
N GLU A 637 -21.73 13.89 -41.20
CA GLU A 637 -20.55 13.54 -42.01
C GLU A 637 -19.32 13.28 -41.13
N VAL A 638 -19.11 14.11 -40.10
CA VAL A 638 -18.03 13.88 -39.10
C VAL A 638 -18.23 12.57 -38.34
N MET A 639 -19.48 12.17 -38.11
CA MET A 639 -19.86 10.96 -37.38
C MET A 639 -19.83 9.68 -38.22
N GLU A 640 -19.89 9.79 -39.55
CA GLU A 640 -19.95 8.67 -40.49
C GLU A 640 -18.77 7.71 -40.30
N GLY A 641 -17.55 8.23 -40.17
CA GLY A 641 -16.35 7.41 -39.94
C GLY A 641 -16.42 6.58 -38.66
N TYR A 642 -17.02 7.12 -37.59
CA TYR A 642 -17.23 6.39 -36.35
C TYR A 642 -18.32 5.31 -36.50
N MET A 643 -19.43 5.65 -37.15
CA MET A 643 -20.53 4.70 -37.40
C MET A 643 -20.06 3.51 -38.24
N ASN A 644 -19.30 3.78 -39.30
CA ASN A 644 -18.75 2.74 -40.17
C ASN A 644 -17.74 1.84 -39.45
N MET A 645 -16.95 2.39 -38.51
CA MET A 645 -16.03 1.59 -37.70
C MET A 645 -16.77 0.68 -36.71
N ASP A 646 -17.81 1.20 -36.03
CA ASP A 646 -18.66 0.44 -35.11
C ASP A 646 -19.34 -0.74 -35.82
N ALA A 647 -19.88 -0.50 -37.03
CA ALA A 647 -20.49 -1.54 -37.87
C ALA A 647 -19.48 -2.61 -38.28
N LYS A 648 -18.30 -2.23 -38.79
CA LYS A 648 -17.24 -3.18 -39.20
C LYS A 648 -16.72 -4.03 -38.05
N LEU A 649 -16.61 -3.46 -36.85
CA LEU A 649 -16.20 -4.22 -35.66
C LEU A 649 -17.24 -5.25 -35.26
N HIS A 650 -18.53 -4.94 -35.46
CA HIS A 650 -19.59 -5.91 -35.25
C HIS A 650 -19.55 -7.04 -36.28
N GLU A 651 -19.41 -6.70 -37.57
CA GLU A 651 -19.26 -7.70 -38.64
C GLU A 651 -18.08 -8.65 -38.38
N GLU A 652 -16.95 -8.15 -37.86
CA GLU A 652 -15.80 -9.00 -37.48
C GLU A 652 -16.08 -9.90 -36.28
N TRP A 653 -16.97 -9.50 -35.36
CA TRP A 653 -17.39 -10.38 -34.25
C TRP A 653 -18.39 -11.45 -34.70
N GLU A 654 -19.23 -11.16 -35.68
CA GLU A 654 -20.17 -12.14 -36.26
C GLU A 654 -19.47 -13.20 -37.13
N ARG A 655 -18.26 -12.90 -37.59
CA ARG A 655 -17.40 -13.79 -38.37
C ARG A 655 -16.69 -14.82 -37.50
#